data_AF-A0A511R5R9-F1
#
_entry.id   AF-A0A511R5R9-F1
#
_cell.length_a   1.000
_cell.length_b   1.000
_cell.length_c   1.000
_cell.angle_alpha   90.00
_cell.angle_beta   90.00
_cell.angle_gamma   90.00
#
_symmetry.space_group_name_H-M   'P 1'
#
loop_
_entity.id
_entity.type
_entity.pdbx_description
1 polymer ?
#
loop_
_entity_poly.entity_id
_entity_poly.type
_entity_poly.pdbx_seq_one_letter_code
_entity_poly.pdbx_strand_id
1 'polypeptide(L)'
;MKTMRVITRLLVALWFLAGWVQLPALAQLPLWPSLEQLLQGEPPITTSLNDAVTDVPFLDDFNPTGFVGISALPRGPQQGFVLRPGLFAFEAQSYCLNAGAYAPSKGDGYVYAPLKGARAGVIASLLRRSVERPEIAQRDIQALIWAILSRTRLSDMSPRMLAVATQLLTPQEMFEVNGGALGLIPESLLRQMMARLPQPIQQLLEAEARLRSLLTQANTTFEQLERAAVRFGVAPRGEGSREIPEGRWSYHPDGYFIRYFPSGYSHTRVELYVPEALEVRQDALGRIISIADAYGNRIETTYDDAIPPLTIAGDAGIQGYAFRSIRFVQSLEIPPEMAMALEFTWENRGWTLLGLPAGAGLPDSPLDSYKDAAERYRWAIEHLRQIKRIDQVFRVQGEPRVLVDLGLYTRALKQVLQQSQPNAPSWAEEHLGLAYRAWQAALCQREGGCQGTLGVTSGHIPLVQWVSSRLLALLPTRNKELDGGVAAPGNTSNQRLAQSNTGNDKKDACQTIKDELLLEQLALNAYRNPDLLKYATDRNLDDTDYDVAVKNYVARVWDSGRTPSSLTPEDVAAMFTTQRTERFFGPAMAFDPHTGSVYFNQSKEGEPDWIQILDMDGRPTENYAKASKAYEENYGKQAGNTLFNAHVEHEKVHQRNRWKYPGGFPENLSKNEIEAYQKSVEIKQQGLKQLGCP
;
A
#
# COMPACT_ATOMS: atom_id res chain seq x y z
N MET A 1 -51.73 16.70 -53.76
CA MET A 1 -51.06 17.63 -52.83
C MET A 1 -51.89 18.90 -52.62
N LYS A 2 -52.76 19.03 -51.58
CA LYS A 2 -53.34 20.33 -51.17
C LYS A 2 -54.08 20.38 -49.80
N THR A 3 -53.78 19.50 -48.84
CA THR A 3 -54.63 19.30 -47.64
C THR A 3 -53.93 19.34 -46.28
N MET A 4 -52.62 19.63 -46.20
CA MET A 4 -51.83 19.45 -44.96
C MET A 4 -51.06 20.71 -44.50
N ARG A 5 -51.62 21.91 -44.75
CA ARG A 5 -51.06 23.20 -44.31
C ARG A 5 -52.03 24.11 -43.53
N VAL A 6 -53.25 23.64 -43.24
CA VAL A 6 -54.30 24.44 -42.58
C VAL A 6 -54.35 24.21 -41.06
N ILE A 7 -54.27 22.95 -40.62
CA ILE A 7 -54.45 22.57 -39.21
C ILE A 7 -53.43 23.24 -38.28
N THR A 8 -52.15 23.32 -38.68
CA THR A 8 -51.07 23.91 -37.86
C THR A 8 -51.24 25.40 -37.59
N ARG A 9 -52.02 26.14 -38.40
CA ARG A 9 -52.25 27.59 -38.19
C ARG A 9 -53.45 27.89 -37.28
N LEU A 10 -54.40 26.96 -37.13
CA LEU A 10 -55.55 27.12 -36.25
C LEU A 10 -55.20 26.94 -34.77
N LEU A 11 -54.31 26.00 -34.45
CA LEU A 11 -53.89 25.72 -33.07
C LEU A 11 -53.15 26.89 -32.40
N VAL A 12 -52.39 27.68 -33.17
CA VAL A 12 -51.68 28.87 -32.64
C VAL A 12 -52.64 30.06 -32.47
N ALA A 13 -53.61 30.24 -33.38
CA ALA A 13 -54.58 31.33 -33.29
C ALA A 13 -55.53 31.20 -32.09
N LEU A 14 -55.94 29.98 -31.73
CA LEU A 14 -56.82 29.71 -30.59
C LEU A 14 -56.18 30.02 -29.23
N TRP A 15 -54.84 30.07 -29.13
CA TRP A 15 -54.14 30.46 -27.90
C TRP A 15 -54.12 31.97 -27.63
N PHE A 16 -54.45 32.82 -28.62
CA PHE A 16 -54.39 34.28 -28.48
C PHE A 16 -55.74 34.95 -28.12
N LEU A 17 -56.85 34.20 -28.10
CA LEU A 17 -58.19 34.75 -27.79
C LEU A 17 -58.67 34.48 -26.35
N ALA A 18 -58.04 33.55 -25.63
CA ALA A 18 -58.26 33.34 -24.20
C ALA A 18 -57.32 34.24 -23.38
N GLY A 19 -57.49 35.55 -23.48
CA GLY A 19 -56.79 36.49 -22.61
C GLY A 19 -57.24 36.30 -21.17
N TRP A 20 -56.41 35.67 -20.33
CA TRP A 20 -56.32 35.78 -18.85
C TRP A 20 -55.23 34.83 -18.31
N VAL A 21 -54.01 34.94 -18.84
CA VAL A 21 -52.79 34.44 -18.18
C VAL A 21 -51.79 35.58 -18.15
N GLN A 22 -51.38 36.02 -16.96
CA GLN A 22 -50.20 36.87 -16.83
C GLN A 22 -48.98 36.01 -17.14
N LEU A 23 -48.30 36.30 -18.25
CA LEU A 23 -46.96 35.78 -18.48
C LEU A 23 -46.07 36.24 -17.31
N PRO A 24 -45.38 35.34 -16.59
CA PRO A 24 -44.36 35.76 -15.65
C PRO A 24 -43.31 36.57 -16.41
N ALA A 25 -42.86 37.68 -15.82
CA ALA A 25 -42.01 38.63 -16.54
C ALA A 25 -40.74 37.95 -17.08
N LEU A 26 -40.46 38.13 -18.37
CA LEU A 26 -39.24 37.65 -19.05
C LEU A 26 -37.98 38.47 -18.66
N ALA A 27 -37.89 38.82 -17.38
CA ALA A 27 -36.84 39.64 -16.75
C ALA A 27 -36.11 38.84 -15.66
N GLN A 28 -35.99 37.53 -15.85
CA GLN A 28 -35.19 36.62 -14.99
C GLN A 28 -34.80 35.31 -15.69
N LEU A 29 -34.41 35.40 -16.97
CA LEU A 29 -33.56 34.35 -17.55
C LEU A 29 -32.20 34.39 -16.83
N PRO A 30 -31.55 33.25 -16.56
CA PRO A 30 -30.21 33.25 -15.96
C PRO A 30 -29.24 34.03 -16.86
N LEU A 31 -28.31 34.76 -16.25
CA LEU A 31 -27.29 35.51 -16.97
C LEU A 31 -26.48 34.55 -17.86
N TRP A 32 -26.63 34.68 -19.17
CA TRP A 32 -25.80 33.95 -20.12
C TRP A 32 -24.36 34.43 -19.97
N PRO A 33 -23.36 33.53 -19.97
CA PRO A 33 -21.96 33.94 -20.00
C PRO A 33 -21.67 34.81 -21.23
N SER A 34 -20.69 35.70 -21.15
CA SER A 34 -20.38 36.61 -22.24
C SER A 34 -19.95 35.86 -23.51
N LEU A 35 -20.06 36.52 -24.66
CA LEU A 35 -19.66 35.90 -25.93
C LEU A 35 -18.17 35.54 -25.93
N GLU A 36 -17.32 36.34 -25.26
CA GLU A 36 -15.92 36.00 -24.99
C GLU A 36 -15.79 34.74 -24.13
N GLN A 37 -16.54 34.59 -23.04
CA GLN A 37 -16.49 33.37 -22.20
C GLN A 37 -16.90 32.13 -22.99
N LEU A 38 -17.93 32.26 -23.84
CA LEU A 38 -18.42 31.18 -24.71
C LEU A 38 -17.43 30.81 -25.83
N LEU A 39 -16.66 31.78 -26.34
CA LEU A 39 -15.67 31.61 -27.43
C LEU A 39 -14.27 31.23 -26.95
N GLN A 40 -13.87 31.69 -25.76
CA GLN A 40 -12.68 31.21 -25.06
C GLN A 40 -12.82 29.70 -24.83
N GLY A 41 -13.97 29.30 -24.28
CA GLY A 41 -14.29 27.92 -23.93
C GLY A 41 -13.44 27.43 -22.77
N GLU A 42 -14.06 26.84 -21.74
CA GLU A 42 -13.28 26.24 -20.66
C GLU A 42 -12.25 25.24 -21.21
N PRO A 43 -11.01 25.21 -20.67
CA PRO A 43 -10.04 24.20 -21.04
C PRO A 43 -10.62 22.79 -20.85
N PRO A 44 -10.42 21.86 -21.81
CA PRO A 44 -10.95 20.50 -21.71
C PRO A 44 -10.57 19.79 -20.41
N ILE A 45 -9.34 20.02 -19.93
CA ILE A 45 -8.88 19.71 -18.57
C ILE A 45 -8.36 21.00 -17.94
N THR A 46 -8.71 21.22 -16.67
CA THR A 46 -8.29 22.37 -15.84
C THR A 46 -7.45 21.97 -14.62
N THR A 47 -7.18 20.67 -14.42
CA THR A 47 -6.33 20.18 -13.32
C THR A 47 -4.93 20.78 -13.38
N SER A 48 -4.46 21.26 -12.24
CA SER A 48 -3.18 21.94 -12.05
C SER A 48 -2.45 21.43 -10.80
N LEU A 49 -1.21 21.88 -10.60
CA LEU A 49 -0.45 21.58 -9.39
C LEU A 49 -1.08 22.20 -8.12
N ASN A 50 -1.92 23.23 -8.26
CA ASN A 50 -2.70 23.83 -7.18
C ASN A 50 -3.89 22.96 -6.76
N ASP A 51 -4.28 21.96 -7.56
CA ASP A 51 -5.31 20.97 -7.21
C ASP A 51 -4.71 19.76 -6.47
N ALA A 52 -3.39 19.61 -6.47
CA ALA A 52 -2.67 18.54 -5.77
C ALA A 52 -2.47 18.89 -4.28
N VAL A 53 -3.59 19.06 -3.56
CA VAL A 53 -3.63 19.53 -2.16
C VAL A 53 -3.55 18.43 -1.12
N THR A 54 -3.46 17.16 -1.53
CA THR A 54 -3.47 15.98 -0.65
C THR A 54 -2.12 15.26 -0.58
N ASP A 55 -1.02 15.89 -1.01
CA ASP A 55 0.32 15.36 -0.82
C ASP A 55 0.71 15.35 0.66
N VAL A 56 1.53 14.38 1.06
CA VAL A 56 1.80 14.08 2.48
C VAL A 56 3.33 14.07 2.74
N PRO A 57 3.99 15.24 2.79
CA PRO A 57 5.46 15.33 2.87
C PRO A 57 6.07 14.64 4.10
N PHE A 58 5.33 14.58 5.21
CA PHE A 58 5.77 13.88 6.43
C PHE A 58 5.89 12.35 6.27
N LEU A 59 5.48 11.80 5.12
CA LEU A 59 5.66 10.40 4.73
C LEU A 59 6.72 10.18 3.63
N ASP A 60 7.46 11.21 3.19
CA ASP A 60 8.50 11.06 2.14
C ASP A 60 9.56 9.99 2.52
N ASP A 61 9.78 9.80 3.81
CA ASP A 61 10.67 8.78 4.40
C ASP A 61 10.08 7.36 4.47
N PHE A 62 8.77 7.18 4.24
CA PHE A 62 8.12 5.87 4.28
C PHE A 62 8.29 5.14 2.93
N ASN A 63 9.28 4.25 2.87
CA ASN A 63 9.57 3.45 1.68
C ASN A 63 9.50 1.93 1.96
N PRO A 64 8.28 1.36 2.10
CA PRO A 64 8.11 -0.05 2.43
C PRO A 64 8.52 -0.98 1.28
N THR A 65 8.70 -2.26 1.61
CA THR A 65 8.97 -3.36 0.67
C THR A 65 7.79 -4.36 0.68
N GLY A 66 7.90 -5.49 -0.03
CA GLY A 66 6.85 -6.52 0.00
C GLY A 66 5.55 -6.15 -0.72
N PHE A 67 5.59 -5.23 -1.69
CA PHE A 67 4.44 -4.88 -2.51
C PHE A 67 3.90 -6.07 -3.29
N VAL A 68 2.60 -6.34 -3.15
CA VAL A 68 1.87 -7.36 -3.91
C VAL A 68 1.47 -6.80 -5.28
N GLY A 69 1.53 -7.60 -6.34
CA GLY A 69 0.98 -7.18 -7.64
C GLY A 69 -0.54 -6.91 -7.52
N ILE A 70 -1.01 -5.73 -7.96
CA ILE A 70 -2.44 -5.35 -7.77
C ILE A 70 -3.43 -6.32 -8.42
N SER A 71 -2.98 -7.09 -9.42
CA SER A 71 -3.72 -8.18 -10.05
C SER A 71 -4.11 -9.32 -9.10
N ALA A 72 -3.54 -9.38 -7.89
CA ALA A 72 -3.96 -10.28 -6.82
C ALA A 72 -5.24 -9.81 -6.08
N LEU A 73 -5.67 -8.55 -6.27
CA LEU A 73 -6.94 -8.05 -5.75
C LEU A 73 -8.11 -8.41 -6.67
N PRO A 74 -9.30 -8.72 -6.12
CA PRO A 74 -10.50 -8.92 -6.93
C PRO A 74 -10.96 -7.63 -7.61
N ARG A 75 -11.59 -7.74 -8.78
CA ARG A 75 -12.27 -6.62 -9.45
C ARG A 75 -13.72 -6.49 -9.01
N GLY A 76 -14.24 -5.27 -8.95
CA GLY A 76 -15.63 -4.96 -8.67
C GLY A 76 -16.50 -4.88 -9.93
N PRO A 77 -17.80 -4.59 -9.80
CA PRO A 77 -18.74 -4.48 -10.91
C PRO A 77 -18.39 -3.44 -11.99
N GLN A 78 -17.55 -2.43 -11.71
CA GLN A 78 -17.08 -1.46 -12.71
C GLN A 78 -15.67 -1.78 -13.24
N GLN A 79 -15.20 -3.02 -13.02
CA GLN A 79 -13.88 -3.56 -13.33
C GLN A 79 -12.69 -2.93 -12.58
N GLY A 80 -12.90 -1.95 -11.69
CA GLY A 80 -11.85 -1.43 -10.82
C GLY A 80 -11.43 -2.45 -9.75
N PHE A 81 -10.20 -2.36 -9.27
CA PHE A 81 -9.73 -3.22 -8.17
C PHE A 81 -10.39 -2.83 -6.85
N VAL A 82 -10.91 -3.83 -6.14
CA VAL A 82 -11.49 -3.67 -4.79
C VAL A 82 -10.35 -3.67 -3.77
N LEU A 83 -10.11 -2.51 -3.17
CA LEU A 83 -9.02 -2.33 -2.22
C LEU A 83 -9.30 -3.03 -0.88
N ARG A 84 -8.23 -3.56 -0.30
CA ARG A 84 -8.15 -4.15 1.05
C ARG A 84 -6.86 -3.66 1.72
N PRO A 85 -6.72 -3.70 3.05
CA PRO A 85 -5.47 -3.35 3.73
C PRO A 85 -4.24 -4.07 3.14
N GLY A 86 -3.11 -3.36 3.05
CA GLY A 86 -1.85 -3.88 2.51
C GLY A 86 -1.15 -2.95 1.52
N LEU A 87 -0.08 -3.48 0.92
CA LEU A 87 0.82 -2.79 0.00
C LEU A 87 0.67 -3.37 -1.41
N PHE A 88 0.29 -2.55 -2.39
CA PHE A 88 0.08 -2.99 -3.76
C PHE A 88 0.86 -2.16 -4.77
N ALA A 89 1.42 -2.81 -5.80
CA ALA A 89 2.10 -2.14 -6.91
C ALA A 89 1.57 -2.62 -8.25
N PHE A 90 1.62 -1.74 -9.26
CA PHE A 90 1.36 -2.10 -10.65
C PHE A 90 2.04 -1.15 -11.63
N GLU A 91 2.32 -1.67 -12.82
CA GLU A 91 2.81 -0.88 -13.94
C GLU A 91 1.63 -0.41 -14.80
N ALA A 92 1.48 0.90 -14.97
CA ALA A 92 0.38 1.51 -15.69
C ALA A 92 0.80 1.99 -17.09
N GLN A 93 -0.14 1.93 -18.04
CA GLN A 93 -0.13 2.83 -19.20
C GLN A 93 -0.60 4.21 -18.73
N SER A 94 0.30 5.18 -18.76
CA SER A 94 -0.04 6.58 -18.49
C SER A 94 -0.25 7.37 -19.80
N TYR A 95 -0.81 8.58 -19.67
CA TYR A 95 -1.21 9.42 -20.79
C TYR A 95 -0.91 10.89 -20.49
N CYS A 96 -0.35 11.61 -21.46
CA CYS A 96 -0.14 13.05 -21.38
C CYS A 96 -1.47 13.80 -21.57
N LEU A 97 -1.92 14.49 -20.52
CA LEU A 97 -3.16 15.27 -20.49
C LEU A 97 -2.97 16.78 -20.68
N ASN A 98 -1.73 17.25 -20.89
CA ASN A 98 -1.41 18.66 -21.08
C ASN A 98 -0.52 18.85 -22.33
N ALA A 99 -1.15 19.25 -23.43
CA ALA A 99 -0.47 19.47 -24.70
C ALA A 99 0.49 20.67 -24.64
N GLY A 100 1.76 20.44 -24.97
CA GLY A 100 2.83 21.42 -24.87
C GLY A 100 3.52 21.48 -23.49
N ALA A 101 3.16 20.60 -22.55
CA ALA A 101 3.91 20.42 -21.30
C ALA A 101 5.22 19.62 -21.52
N TYR A 102 6.06 19.58 -20.49
CA TYR A 102 7.24 18.71 -20.45
C TYR A 102 6.86 17.27 -20.09
N ALA A 103 7.52 16.30 -20.71
CA ALA A 103 7.41 14.89 -20.36
C ALA A 103 7.96 14.63 -18.93
N PRO A 104 7.41 13.66 -18.19
CA PRO A 104 8.08 13.10 -17.03
C PRO A 104 9.42 12.47 -17.41
N SER A 105 10.37 12.55 -16.50
CA SER A 105 11.61 11.76 -16.48
C SER A 105 11.70 10.95 -15.19
N LYS A 106 12.59 9.95 -15.15
CA LYS A 106 12.81 9.15 -13.95
C LYS A 106 13.52 9.99 -12.89
N GLY A 107 12.90 10.13 -11.71
CA GLY A 107 13.35 11.00 -10.62
C GLY A 107 12.41 12.19 -10.34
N ASP A 108 11.53 12.53 -11.29
CA ASP A 108 10.51 13.56 -11.07
C ASP A 108 9.46 13.06 -10.07
N GLY A 109 9.25 13.83 -8.99
CA GLY A 109 8.16 13.56 -8.06
C GLY A 109 6.80 13.89 -8.67
N TYR A 110 5.81 13.05 -8.41
CA TYR A 110 4.44 13.21 -8.87
C TYR A 110 3.46 12.94 -7.72
N VAL A 111 2.40 13.75 -7.66
CA VAL A 111 1.39 13.73 -6.58
C VAL A 111 -0.02 13.64 -7.16
N TYR A 112 -0.98 13.16 -6.36
CA TYR A 112 -2.38 13.07 -6.78
C TYR A 112 -3.01 14.45 -6.98
N ALA A 113 -3.80 14.59 -8.04
CA ALA A 113 -4.75 15.69 -8.22
C ALA A 113 -6.07 15.15 -8.81
N PRO A 114 -7.24 15.72 -8.42
CA PRO A 114 -8.52 15.37 -9.02
C PRO A 114 -8.60 15.82 -10.48
N LEU A 115 -9.22 15.01 -11.35
CA LEU A 115 -9.44 15.36 -12.76
C LEU A 115 -10.59 16.40 -12.86
N LYS A 116 -10.28 17.58 -13.39
CA LYS A 116 -11.19 18.73 -13.51
C LYS A 116 -11.22 19.27 -14.94
N GLY A 117 -12.28 19.98 -15.30
CA GLY A 117 -12.45 20.63 -16.61
C GLY A 117 -13.57 20.01 -17.46
N ALA A 118 -13.99 20.72 -18.51
CA ALA A 118 -15.21 20.43 -19.26
C ALA A 118 -15.24 19.06 -20.00
N ARG A 119 -14.10 18.36 -20.10
CA ARG A 119 -13.96 17.01 -20.68
C ARG A 119 -13.45 15.96 -19.69
N ALA A 120 -13.35 16.28 -18.40
CA ALA A 120 -12.87 15.35 -17.37
C ALA A 120 -13.62 14.00 -17.40
N GLY A 121 -14.96 14.02 -17.40
CA GLY A 121 -15.78 12.81 -17.46
C GLY A 121 -15.62 11.99 -18.74
N VAL A 122 -15.44 12.66 -19.90
CA VAL A 122 -15.20 11.99 -21.20
C VAL A 122 -13.84 11.30 -21.20
N ILE A 123 -12.80 11.96 -20.71
CA ILE A 123 -11.44 11.41 -20.65
C ILE A 123 -11.37 10.25 -19.65
N ALA A 124 -11.99 10.37 -18.47
CA ALA A 124 -12.08 9.27 -17.51
C ALA A 124 -12.83 8.05 -18.08
N SER A 125 -13.94 8.27 -18.79
CA SER A 125 -14.74 7.20 -19.39
C SER A 125 -14.04 6.52 -20.57
N LEU A 126 -13.33 7.30 -21.40
CA LEU A 126 -12.44 6.81 -22.47
C LEU A 126 -11.32 5.93 -21.88
N LEU A 127 -10.65 6.40 -20.84
CA LEU A 127 -9.57 5.64 -20.20
C LEU A 127 -10.09 4.35 -19.57
N ARG A 128 -11.24 4.38 -18.89
CA ARG A 128 -11.87 3.17 -18.34
C ARG A 128 -12.20 2.15 -19.41
N ARG A 129 -12.86 2.56 -20.51
CA ARG A 129 -13.18 1.68 -21.64
C ARG A 129 -11.94 1.20 -22.41
N SER A 130 -10.81 1.92 -22.35
CA SER A 130 -9.56 1.45 -22.97
C SER A 130 -8.99 0.19 -22.31
N VAL A 131 -9.27 -0.04 -21.01
CA VAL A 131 -8.91 -1.28 -20.30
C VAL A 131 -9.69 -2.48 -20.87
N GLU A 132 -10.91 -2.25 -21.37
CA GLU A 132 -11.76 -3.24 -22.04
C GLU A 132 -11.40 -3.43 -23.52
N ARG A 133 -10.40 -2.69 -24.03
CA ARG A 133 -10.00 -2.61 -25.44
C ARG A 133 -8.49 -2.76 -25.65
N PRO A 134 -7.84 -3.83 -25.15
CA PRO A 134 -6.39 -4.05 -25.30
C PRO A 134 -5.93 -4.21 -26.76
N GLU A 135 -6.86 -4.45 -27.70
CA GLU A 135 -6.61 -4.43 -29.15
C GLU A 135 -6.29 -3.02 -29.70
N ILE A 136 -6.65 -1.95 -28.98
CA ILE A 136 -6.37 -0.57 -29.37
C ILE A 136 -5.03 -0.13 -28.79
N ALA A 137 -4.09 0.23 -29.66
CA ALA A 137 -2.77 0.68 -29.24
C ALA A 137 -2.83 1.96 -28.38
N GLN A 138 -2.05 2.00 -27.31
CA GLN A 138 -1.88 3.18 -26.42
C GLN A 138 -1.63 4.49 -27.20
N ARG A 139 -0.89 4.41 -28.31
CA ARG A 139 -0.60 5.54 -29.21
C ARG A 139 -1.86 6.14 -29.84
N ASP A 140 -2.82 5.32 -30.23
CA ASP A 140 -4.09 5.76 -30.81
C ASP A 140 -4.99 6.35 -29.71
N ILE A 141 -5.00 5.75 -28.52
CA ILE A 141 -5.69 6.28 -27.33
C ILE A 141 -5.13 7.67 -26.96
N GLN A 142 -3.81 7.81 -26.92
CA GLN A 142 -3.13 9.09 -26.68
C GLN A 142 -3.44 10.15 -27.76
N ALA A 143 -3.51 9.74 -29.03
CA ALA A 143 -3.88 10.63 -30.13
C ALA A 143 -5.36 11.09 -30.04
N LEU A 144 -6.27 10.21 -29.62
CA LEU A 144 -7.68 10.56 -29.36
C LEU A 144 -7.82 11.50 -28.16
N ILE A 145 -7.05 11.28 -27.10
CA ILE A 145 -6.95 12.20 -25.95
C ILE A 145 -6.46 13.58 -26.42
N TRP A 146 -5.38 13.66 -27.21
CA TRP A 146 -4.92 14.94 -27.77
C TRP A 146 -5.93 15.57 -28.73
N ALA A 147 -6.77 14.79 -29.43
CA ALA A 147 -7.88 15.31 -30.23
C ALA A 147 -8.97 15.97 -29.38
N ILE A 148 -9.36 15.35 -28.27
CA ILE A 148 -10.33 15.91 -27.30
C ILE A 148 -9.76 17.20 -26.66
N LEU A 149 -8.49 17.19 -26.25
CA LEU A 149 -7.81 18.33 -25.63
C LEU A 149 -7.59 19.50 -26.62
N SER A 150 -7.26 19.22 -27.88
CA SER A 150 -7.14 20.23 -28.95
C SER A 150 -8.48 20.62 -29.58
N ARG A 151 -9.62 20.17 -29.02
CA ARG A 151 -10.99 20.43 -29.52
C ARG A 151 -11.15 20.10 -31.01
N THR A 152 -10.49 19.02 -31.46
CA THR A 152 -10.56 18.51 -32.84
C THR A 152 -11.88 17.77 -33.05
N ARG A 153 -12.56 18.04 -34.18
CA ARG A 153 -13.78 17.32 -34.55
C ARG A 153 -13.44 15.91 -34.99
N LEU A 154 -14.18 14.92 -34.50
CA LEU A 154 -13.97 13.50 -34.80
C LEU A 154 -14.25 13.19 -36.29
N SER A 155 -15.13 13.97 -36.93
CA SER A 155 -15.41 13.91 -38.38
C SER A 155 -14.22 14.26 -39.27
N ASP A 156 -13.27 15.03 -38.73
CA ASP A 156 -12.17 15.63 -39.50
C ASP A 156 -10.87 14.81 -39.34
N MET A 157 -10.90 13.78 -38.49
CA MET A 157 -9.80 12.85 -38.25
C MET A 157 -9.72 11.74 -39.31
N SER A 158 -8.60 11.01 -39.36
CA SER A 158 -8.46 9.86 -40.26
C SER A 158 -9.49 8.75 -39.97
N PRO A 159 -9.91 7.95 -40.97
CA PRO A 159 -10.91 6.89 -40.77
C PRO A 159 -10.53 5.86 -39.68
N ARG A 160 -9.22 5.60 -39.51
CA ARG A 160 -8.70 4.78 -38.40
C ARG A 160 -9.01 5.42 -37.03
N MET A 161 -8.74 6.71 -36.87
CA MET A 161 -8.98 7.38 -35.59
C MET A 161 -10.47 7.58 -35.31
N LEU A 162 -11.30 7.76 -36.34
CA LEU A 162 -12.76 7.72 -36.19
C LEU A 162 -13.23 6.33 -35.72
N ALA A 163 -12.70 5.25 -36.28
CA ALA A 163 -13.00 3.88 -35.84
C ALA A 163 -12.56 3.60 -34.39
N VAL A 164 -11.41 4.14 -33.95
CA VAL A 164 -10.98 4.09 -32.54
C VAL A 164 -11.92 4.91 -31.65
N ALA A 165 -12.31 6.12 -32.06
CA ALA A 165 -13.25 6.96 -31.32
C ALA A 165 -14.61 6.26 -31.12
N THR A 166 -15.16 5.61 -32.16
CA THR A 166 -16.43 4.87 -32.08
C THR A 166 -16.38 3.62 -31.20
N GLN A 167 -15.19 3.12 -30.84
CA GLN A 167 -15.01 2.01 -29.90
C GLN A 167 -14.81 2.48 -28.45
N LEU A 168 -14.36 3.72 -28.24
CA LEU A 168 -13.96 4.26 -26.93
C LEU A 168 -14.85 5.38 -26.40
N LEU A 169 -15.82 5.88 -27.18
CA LEU A 169 -16.75 6.95 -26.81
C LEU A 169 -18.21 6.55 -27.11
N THR A 170 -19.15 6.87 -26.21
CA THR A 170 -20.58 6.73 -26.52
C THR A 170 -21.06 7.76 -27.56
N PRO A 171 -22.23 7.56 -28.20
CA PRO A 171 -22.82 8.57 -29.08
C PRO A 171 -23.02 9.94 -28.43
N GLN A 172 -23.32 9.98 -27.12
CA GLN A 172 -23.41 11.23 -26.36
C GLN A 172 -22.03 11.90 -26.25
N GLU A 173 -21.01 11.17 -25.81
CA GLU A 173 -19.65 11.72 -25.67
C GLU A 173 -19.07 12.16 -27.03
N MET A 174 -19.36 11.44 -28.12
CA MET A 174 -18.99 11.87 -29.47
C MET A 174 -19.71 13.17 -29.89
N PHE A 175 -20.99 13.34 -29.57
CA PHE A 175 -21.71 14.60 -29.80
C PHE A 175 -21.12 15.74 -28.95
N GLU A 176 -20.84 15.48 -27.67
CA GLU A 176 -20.22 16.43 -26.77
C GLU A 176 -18.84 16.89 -27.27
N VAL A 177 -17.94 15.95 -27.61
CA VAL A 177 -16.58 16.24 -28.12
C VAL A 177 -16.62 17.06 -29.40
N ASN A 178 -17.54 16.79 -30.33
CA ASN A 178 -17.75 17.58 -31.55
C ASN A 178 -18.34 18.99 -31.30
N GLY A 179 -18.49 19.42 -30.05
CA GLY A 179 -18.91 20.75 -29.64
C GLY A 179 -20.37 20.84 -29.18
N GLY A 180 -21.09 19.71 -29.11
CA GLY A 180 -22.51 19.67 -28.73
C GLY A 180 -23.35 20.66 -29.55
N ALA A 181 -24.14 21.49 -28.87
CA ALA A 181 -24.96 22.52 -29.51
C ALA A 181 -24.14 23.57 -30.30
N LEU A 182 -22.90 23.86 -29.89
CA LEU A 182 -22.00 24.75 -30.66
C LEU A 182 -21.48 24.09 -31.94
N GLY A 183 -21.41 22.76 -31.98
CA GLY A 183 -21.10 21.99 -33.19
C GLY A 183 -22.14 22.14 -34.30
N LEU A 184 -23.37 22.56 -33.95
CA LEU A 184 -24.46 22.83 -34.90
C LEU A 184 -24.39 24.24 -35.52
N ILE A 185 -23.47 25.11 -35.06
CA ILE A 185 -23.31 26.48 -35.58
C ILE A 185 -22.57 26.45 -36.93
N PRO A 186 -23.08 27.11 -37.98
CA PRO A 186 -22.41 27.18 -39.27
C PRO A 186 -20.98 27.72 -39.19
N GLU A 187 -20.05 27.02 -39.85
CA GLU A 187 -18.60 27.27 -39.81
C GLU A 187 -18.21 28.68 -40.34
N SER A 188 -19.06 29.30 -41.16
CA SER A 188 -18.91 30.70 -41.60
C SER A 188 -19.11 31.71 -40.47
N LEU A 189 -20.09 31.48 -39.59
CA LEU A 189 -20.38 32.33 -38.44
C LEU A 189 -19.28 32.18 -37.38
N LEU A 190 -18.87 30.94 -37.09
CA LEU A 190 -17.80 30.64 -36.14
C LEU A 190 -16.48 31.34 -36.53
N ARG A 191 -16.13 31.37 -37.82
CA ARG A 191 -14.94 32.08 -38.32
C ARG A 191 -15.01 33.60 -38.15
N GLN A 192 -16.18 34.22 -38.34
CA GLN A 192 -16.37 35.66 -38.09
C GLN A 192 -16.25 36.04 -36.61
N MET A 193 -16.57 35.10 -35.70
CA MET A 193 -16.44 35.28 -34.26
C MET A 193 -14.98 35.13 -33.80
N MET A 194 -14.29 34.08 -34.27
CA MET A 194 -12.86 33.83 -33.95
C MET A 194 -11.94 34.98 -34.38
N ALA A 195 -12.25 35.66 -35.50
CA ALA A 195 -11.49 36.79 -36.02
C ALA A 195 -11.49 38.05 -35.12
N ARG A 196 -12.16 38.02 -33.95
CA ARG A 196 -12.25 39.14 -33.00
C ARG A 196 -11.49 38.92 -31.69
N LEU A 197 -10.80 37.78 -31.52
CA LEU A 197 -10.13 37.42 -30.26
C LEU A 197 -8.76 38.10 -30.07
N PRO A 198 -8.47 38.69 -28.89
CA PRO A 198 -7.16 39.28 -28.56
C PRO A 198 -5.96 38.34 -28.69
N GLN A 199 -4.78 38.89 -29.04
CA GLN A 199 -3.56 38.10 -29.28
C GLN A 199 -3.10 37.16 -28.15
N PRO A 200 -3.22 37.47 -26.84
CA PRO A 200 -2.82 36.53 -25.79
C PRO A 200 -3.57 35.19 -25.85
N ILE A 201 -4.81 35.18 -26.35
CA ILE A 201 -5.60 33.95 -26.55
C ILE A 201 -5.07 33.16 -27.76
N GLN A 202 -4.54 33.84 -28.78
CA GLN A 202 -4.01 33.21 -29.99
C GLN A 202 -2.75 32.38 -29.70
N GLN A 203 -1.90 32.81 -28.76
CA GLN A 203 -0.70 32.07 -28.34
C GLN A 203 -1.04 30.79 -27.56
N LEU A 204 -2.03 30.84 -26.66
CA LEU A 204 -2.53 29.64 -25.96
C LEU A 204 -3.11 28.61 -26.96
N LEU A 205 -3.80 29.10 -27.99
CA LEU A 205 -4.36 28.27 -29.05
C LEU A 205 -3.33 27.75 -30.06
N GLU A 206 -2.07 28.21 -30.06
CA GLU A 206 -1.09 27.85 -31.10
C GLU A 206 -0.68 26.38 -31.03
N ALA A 207 -0.48 25.83 -29.82
CA ALA A 207 -0.21 24.42 -29.62
C ALA A 207 -1.43 23.55 -29.97
N GLU A 208 -2.64 23.96 -29.55
CA GLU A 208 -3.89 23.27 -29.91
C GLU A 208 -4.12 23.27 -31.44
N ALA A 209 -3.92 24.41 -32.11
CA ALA A 209 -4.13 24.55 -33.55
C ALA A 209 -3.11 23.76 -34.37
N ARG A 210 -1.84 23.71 -33.92
CA ARG A 210 -0.80 22.87 -34.52
C ARG A 210 -1.14 21.39 -34.38
N LEU A 211 -1.63 20.94 -33.22
CA LEU A 211 -2.08 19.56 -33.03
C LEU A 211 -3.33 19.23 -33.85
N ARG A 212 -4.33 20.11 -33.85
CA ARG A 212 -5.55 19.96 -34.66
C ARG A 212 -5.21 19.78 -36.14
N SER A 213 -4.33 20.63 -36.68
CA SER A 213 -3.85 20.54 -38.07
C SER A 213 -3.17 19.20 -38.38
N LEU A 214 -2.38 18.66 -37.45
CA LEU A 214 -1.70 17.36 -37.59
C LEU A 214 -2.68 16.17 -37.45
N LEU A 215 -3.67 16.25 -36.55
CA LEU A 215 -4.67 15.20 -36.33
C LEU A 215 -5.66 15.05 -37.50
N THR A 216 -5.84 16.11 -38.31
CA THR A 216 -6.63 16.10 -39.54
C THR A 216 -5.83 15.71 -40.80
N GLN A 217 -4.51 15.47 -40.69
CA GLN A 217 -3.66 15.10 -41.83
C GLN A 217 -3.56 13.58 -41.99
N ALA A 218 -3.91 13.08 -43.18
CA ALA A 218 -4.05 11.64 -43.44
C ALA A 218 -2.76 10.81 -43.26
N ASN A 219 -1.58 11.43 -43.40
CA ASN A 219 -0.27 10.76 -43.37
C ASN A 219 0.58 11.09 -42.13
N THR A 220 0.01 11.72 -41.11
CA THR A 220 0.77 12.13 -39.91
C THR A 220 1.10 10.92 -39.03
N THR A 221 2.36 10.80 -38.62
CA THR A 221 2.82 9.71 -37.72
C THR A 221 2.66 10.10 -36.24
N PHE A 222 2.62 9.11 -35.36
CA PHE A 222 2.54 9.34 -33.91
C PHE A 222 3.73 10.19 -33.41
N GLU A 223 4.93 9.94 -33.92
CA GLU A 223 6.15 10.66 -33.57
C GLU A 223 6.14 12.12 -34.04
N GLN A 224 5.27 12.49 -34.99
CA GLN A 224 5.04 13.88 -35.41
C GLN A 224 4.02 14.58 -34.50
N LEU A 225 2.98 13.87 -34.04
CA LEU A 225 2.05 14.35 -33.02
C LEU A 225 2.75 14.56 -31.68
N GLU A 226 3.51 13.57 -31.23
CA GLU A 226 4.29 13.60 -29.98
C GLU A 226 5.26 14.80 -29.95
N ARG A 227 6.01 15.05 -31.03
CA ARG A 227 6.90 16.22 -31.15
C ARG A 227 6.17 17.58 -31.20
N ALA A 228 4.84 17.60 -31.34
CA ALA A 228 4.02 18.80 -31.22
C ALA A 228 3.29 18.89 -29.87
N ALA A 229 2.98 17.74 -29.24
CA ALA A 229 2.25 17.66 -27.97
C ALA A 229 3.13 17.60 -26.72
N VAL A 230 4.41 17.22 -26.85
CA VAL A 230 5.29 16.91 -25.72
C VAL A 230 6.62 17.62 -25.88
N ARG A 231 7.03 18.37 -24.85
CA ARG A 231 8.38 18.94 -24.72
C ARG A 231 9.28 17.93 -23.99
N PHE A 232 10.52 17.80 -24.42
CA PHE A 232 11.51 16.92 -23.80
C PHE A 232 12.65 17.75 -23.18
N GLY A 233 13.26 17.23 -22.12
CA GLY A 233 14.27 17.93 -21.31
C GLY A 233 13.72 18.43 -19.97
N VAL A 234 14.58 19.08 -19.18
CA VAL A 234 14.24 19.57 -17.84
C VAL A 234 13.25 20.74 -17.93
N ALA A 235 12.14 20.66 -17.18
CA ALA A 235 11.21 21.77 -17.05
C ALA A 235 11.83 22.94 -16.25
N PRO A 236 11.76 24.19 -16.73
CA PRO A 236 12.29 25.33 -16.00
C PRO A 236 11.44 25.60 -14.74
N ARG A 237 12.10 26.00 -13.63
CA ARG A 237 11.41 26.46 -12.41
C ARG A 237 10.71 27.79 -12.70
N GLY A 238 9.42 27.73 -13.01
CA GLY A 238 8.54 28.89 -13.22
C GLY A 238 7.77 29.32 -11.97
N GLU A 239 7.03 30.42 -12.07
CA GLU A 239 6.08 30.85 -11.05
C GLU A 239 5.05 29.74 -10.75
N GLY A 240 4.71 29.54 -9.47
CA GLY A 240 3.82 28.46 -9.02
C GLY A 240 4.45 27.05 -8.97
N SER A 241 5.74 26.90 -9.29
CA SER A 241 6.43 25.59 -9.15
C SER A 241 6.55 25.16 -7.69
N ARG A 242 6.34 23.87 -7.41
CA ARG A 242 6.59 23.23 -6.10
C ARG A 242 7.60 22.09 -6.22
N GLU A 243 8.48 21.98 -5.24
CA GLU A 243 9.44 20.88 -5.10
C GLU A 243 8.76 19.65 -4.46
N ILE A 244 8.84 18.50 -5.14
CA ILE A 244 8.18 17.25 -4.79
C ILE A 244 9.17 16.12 -5.12
N PRO A 245 9.54 15.26 -4.16
CA PRO A 245 10.45 14.13 -4.35
C PRO A 245 9.81 12.98 -5.13
N GLU A 246 10.66 12.19 -5.80
CA GLU A 246 10.35 10.89 -6.38
C GLU A 246 9.59 10.03 -5.35
N GLY A 247 8.39 9.57 -5.68
CA GLY A 247 7.60 8.74 -4.78
C GLY A 247 6.95 9.44 -3.57
N ARG A 248 6.78 10.78 -3.55
CA ARG A 248 5.96 11.42 -2.49
C ARG A 248 4.56 10.79 -2.43
N TRP A 249 4.17 10.36 -1.23
CA TRP A 249 2.82 9.87 -0.98
C TRP A 249 1.79 10.99 -1.07
N SER A 250 0.64 10.67 -1.65
CA SER A 250 -0.58 11.47 -1.61
C SER A 250 -1.70 10.69 -0.96
N TYR A 251 -2.50 11.33 -0.13
CA TYR A 251 -3.69 10.73 0.45
C TYR A 251 -4.86 10.84 -0.55
N HIS A 252 -5.51 9.72 -0.85
CA HIS A 252 -6.65 9.67 -1.74
C HIS A 252 -7.96 9.87 -0.97
N PRO A 253 -8.95 10.60 -1.52
CA PRO A 253 -10.29 10.75 -0.91
C PRO A 253 -11.02 9.44 -0.57
N ASP A 254 -10.55 8.32 -1.10
CA ASP A 254 -11.13 7.01 -0.86
C ASP A 254 -10.49 6.18 0.26
N GLY A 255 -9.55 6.76 1.02
CA GLY A 255 -9.00 6.12 2.23
C GLY A 255 -7.79 5.24 1.96
N TYR A 256 -6.94 5.63 1.03
CA TYR A 256 -5.66 4.98 0.76
C TYR A 256 -4.59 6.01 0.40
N PHE A 257 -3.33 5.59 0.42
CA PHE A 257 -2.19 6.39 0.01
C PHE A 257 -1.71 5.91 -1.37
N ILE A 258 -1.34 6.85 -2.24
CA ILE A 258 -0.88 6.58 -3.61
C ILE A 258 0.39 7.38 -3.90
N ARG A 259 1.33 6.77 -4.63
CA ARG A 259 2.52 7.44 -5.17
C ARG A 259 2.86 6.91 -6.57
N TYR A 260 3.64 7.69 -7.31
CA TYR A 260 3.90 7.48 -8.74
C TYR A 260 5.41 7.54 -9.04
N PHE A 261 5.88 6.64 -9.88
CA PHE A 261 7.25 6.60 -10.41
C PHE A 261 7.19 6.50 -11.94
N PRO A 262 7.19 7.63 -12.67
CA PRO A 262 7.09 7.62 -14.12
C PRO A 262 8.43 7.28 -14.79
N SER A 263 8.35 6.63 -15.95
CA SER A 263 9.49 6.38 -16.84
C SER A 263 9.24 6.96 -18.24
N GLY A 264 8.73 8.20 -18.26
CA GLY A 264 8.10 8.83 -19.42
C GLY A 264 6.60 9.07 -19.20
N TYR A 265 5.93 9.75 -20.14
CA TYR A 265 4.49 10.07 -20.02
C TYR A 265 3.56 8.88 -20.31
N SER A 266 4.11 7.80 -20.87
CA SER A 266 3.39 6.61 -21.33
C SER A 266 3.51 5.41 -20.38
N HIS A 267 4.45 5.42 -19.43
CA HIS A 267 4.64 4.33 -18.49
C HIS A 267 4.92 4.84 -17.08
N THR A 268 4.24 4.28 -16.09
CA THR A 268 4.34 4.73 -14.70
C THR A 268 4.04 3.59 -13.75
N ARG A 269 5.00 3.27 -12.88
CA ARG A 269 4.78 2.41 -11.73
C ARG A 269 3.95 3.18 -10.71
N VAL A 270 2.85 2.58 -10.28
CA VAL A 270 1.97 3.11 -9.23
C VAL A 270 2.12 2.22 -8.01
N GLU A 271 2.31 2.82 -6.85
CA GLU A 271 2.32 2.13 -5.56
C GLU A 271 1.20 2.67 -4.68
N LEU A 272 0.55 1.74 -3.98
CA LEU A 272 -0.60 1.95 -3.11
C LEU A 272 -0.29 1.38 -1.73
N TYR A 273 -0.73 2.10 -0.71
CA TYR A 273 -0.85 1.58 0.64
C TYR A 273 -2.26 1.84 1.17
N VAL A 274 -2.95 0.77 1.55
CA VAL A 274 -4.28 0.83 2.16
C VAL A 274 -4.08 0.50 3.64
N PRO A 275 -4.35 1.42 4.59
CA PRO A 275 -4.01 1.19 5.99
C PRO A 275 -4.73 -0.01 6.61
N GLU A 276 -3.96 -0.88 7.26
CA GLU A 276 -4.51 -1.85 8.21
C GLU A 276 -4.92 -1.19 9.53
N ALA A 277 -5.76 -1.88 10.29
CA ALA A 277 -6.12 -1.49 11.64
C ALA A 277 -4.98 -1.88 12.61
N LEU A 278 -4.60 -0.92 13.45
CA LEU A 278 -3.45 -1.00 14.36
C LEU A 278 -3.87 -0.52 15.75
N GLU A 279 -3.28 -1.09 16.80
CA GLU A 279 -3.45 -0.61 18.17
C GLU A 279 -2.39 0.43 18.51
N VAL A 280 -2.78 1.52 19.17
CA VAL A 280 -1.84 2.50 19.74
C VAL A 280 -2.23 2.71 21.21
N ARG A 281 -1.38 2.18 22.11
CA ARG A 281 -1.61 2.30 23.55
C ARG A 281 -0.90 3.52 24.10
N GLN A 282 -1.62 4.28 24.92
CA GLN A 282 -1.12 5.46 25.63
C GLN A 282 -1.21 5.28 27.14
N ASP A 283 -0.28 5.90 27.88
CA ASP A 283 -0.35 5.97 29.34
C ASP A 283 -1.28 7.09 29.84
N ALA A 284 -1.31 7.31 31.16
CA ALA A 284 -2.14 8.34 31.80
C ALA A 284 -1.73 9.80 31.47
N LEU A 285 -0.54 10.01 30.89
CA LEU A 285 -0.09 11.32 30.38
C LEU A 285 -0.36 11.47 28.87
N GLY A 286 -0.87 10.41 28.22
CA GLY A 286 -1.07 10.35 26.77
C GLY A 286 0.17 9.91 25.99
N ARG A 287 1.26 9.51 26.66
CA ARG A 287 2.50 9.09 25.99
C ARG A 287 2.30 7.74 25.31
N ILE A 288 2.79 7.59 24.07
CA ILE A 288 2.69 6.32 23.33
C ILE A 288 3.60 5.30 24.00
N ILE A 289 2.99 4.23 24.54
CA ILE A 289 3.67 3.11 25.22
C ILE A 289 3.62 1.82 24.42
N SER A 290 2.77 1.72 23.38
CA SER A 290 2.87 0.66 22.38
C SER A 290 2.20 1.04 21.06
N ILE A 291 2.73 0.51 19.95
CA ILE A 291 2.07 0.40 18.64
C ILE A 291 2.11 -1.08 18.25
N ALA A 292 0.99 -1.70 17.90
CA ALA A 292 0.94 -3.13 17.55
C ALA A 292 0.02 -3.40 16.35
N ASP A 293 0.38 -4.43 15.56
CA ASP A 293 -0.46 -4.93 14.46
C ASP A 293 -1.25 -6.20 14.81
N ALA A 294 -2.04 -6.69 13.85
CA ALA A 294 -2.82 -7.91 14.00
C ALA A 294 -1.96 -9.20 14.00
N TYR A 295 -0.78 -9.18 13.36
CA TYR A 295 0.13 -10.32 13.23
C TYR A 295 0.97 -10.56 14.50
N GLY A 296 1.02 -9.58 15.41
CA GLY A 296 1.75 -9.65 16.67
C GLY A 296 3.04 -8.85 16.69
N ASN A 297 3.38 -8.18 15.58
CA ASN A 297 4.48 -7.23 15.54
C ASN A 297 4.11 -6.03 16.41
N ARG A 298 5.07 -5.56 17.22
CA ARG A 298 4.84 -4.46 18.15
C ARG A 298 6.10 -3.65 18.43
N ILE A 299 5.88 -2.36 18.63
CA ILE A 299 6.79 -1.47 19.35
C ILE A 299 6.17 -1.28 20.73
N GLU A 300 6.98 -1.32 21.76
CA GLU A 300 6.63 -0.96 23.14
C GLU A 300 7.61 0.11 23.62
N THR A 301 7.21 0.97 24.54
CA THR A 301 8.05 2.06 25.03
C THR A 301 7.78 2.37 26.49
N THR A 302 8.85 2.48 27.27
CA THR A 302 8.82 3.01 28.64
C THR A 302 9.56 4.34 28.69
N TYR A 303 9.15 5.22 29.61
CA TYR A 303 9.68 6.57 29.75
C TYR A 303 10.47 6.71 31.05
N ASP A 304 11.51 7.55 31.04
CA ASP A 304 12.33 7.77 32.24
C ASP A 304 11.76 8.91 33.08
N ASP A 305 10.77 8.59 33.92
CA ASP A 305 10.15 9.54 34.85
C ASP A 305 11.10 10.09 35.94
N ALA A 306 12.37 9.66 35.96
CA ALA A 306 13.43 10.29 36.75
C ALA A 306 13.99 11.56 36.08
N ILE A 307 13.83 11.73 34.77
CA ILE A 307 14.20 12.92 34.02
C ILE A 307 12.96 13.85 33.95
N PRO A 308 13.02 15.08 34.48
CA PRO A 308 11.90 16.02 34.41
C PRO A 308 11.48 16.29 32.95
N PRO A 309 10.17 16.24 32.62
CA PRO A 309 9.70 16.53 31.27
C PRO A 309 10.10 17.93 30.80
N LEU A 310 10.53 18.05 29.55
CA LEU A 310 10.82 19.34 28.93
C LEU A 310 9.53 20.16 28.82
N THR A 311 9.51 21.32 29.48
CA THR A 311 8.46 22.34 29.33
C THR A 311 8.90 23.42 28.35
N ILE A 312 8.11 23.69 27.30
CA ILE A 312 8.44 24.73 26.33
C ILE A 312 7.90 26.09 26.83
N ALA A 313 8.80 27.05 27.06
CA ALA A 313 8.44 28.34 27.64
C ALA A 313 7.54 29.13 26.67
N GLY A 314 6.31 29.45 27.09
CA GLY A 314 5.30 30.09 26.25
C GLY A 314 4.43 29.13 25.41
N ASP A 315 4.64 27.82 25.51
CA ASP A 315 3.78 26.81 24.88
C ASP A 315 3.59 25.57 25.78
N ALA A 316 2.64 25.69 26.71
CA ALA A 316 2.24 24.60 27.60
C ALA A 316 1.38 23.52 26.91
N GLY A 317 1.09 23.65 25.61
CA GLY A 317 0.32 22.66 24.85
C GLY A 317 1.13 21.42 24.46
N ILE A 318 2.45 21.44 24.68
CA ILE A 318 3.40 20.43 24.22
C ILE A 318 4.54 20.25 25.25
N GLN A 319 4.96 19.00 25.49
CA GLN A 319 6.02 18.63 26.44
C GLN A 319 6.95 17.57 25.85
N GLY A 320 8.19 17.49 26.33
CA GLY A 320 9.16 16.45 25.94
C GLY A 320 9.38 15.40 27.03
N TYR A 321 9.45 14.11 26.65
CA TYR A 321 9.64 12.99 27.57
C TYR A 321 10.78 12.08 27.10
N ALA A 322 11.74 11.79 27.98
CA ALA A 322 12.86 10.90 27.69
C ALA A 322 12.40 9.43 27.68
N PHE A 323 12.92 8.63 26.74
CA PHE A 323 12.66 7.19 26.72
C PHE A 323 13.58 6.48 27.71
N ARG A 324 13.00 5.65 28.58
CA ARG A 324 13.77 4.66 29.36
C ARG A 324 14.04 3.43 28.52
N SER A 325 13.05 2.92 27.78
CA SER A 325 13.30 1.81 26.85
C SER A 325 12.36 1.81 25.65
N ILE A 326 12.82 1.20 24.55
CA ILE A 326 12.02 0.90 23.35
C ILE A 326 12.24 -0.59 23.04
N ARG A 327 11.19 -1.41 23.13
CA ARG A 327 11.23 -2.83 22.76
C ARG A 327 10.49 -3.04 21.45
N PHE A 328 11.19 -3.53 20.44
CA PHE A 328 10.62 -4.03 19.20
C PHE A 328 10.38 -5.53 19.35
N VAL A 329 9.28 -6.03 18.79
CA VAL A 329 9.02 -7.47 18.72
C VAL A 329 8.39 -7.83 17.38
N GLN A 330 9.07 -8.65 16.59
CA GLN A 330 8.52 -9.28 15.38
C GLN A 330 7.82 -10.60 15.76
N SER A 331 6.76 -10.94 15.02
CA SER A 331 6.10 -12.25 15.09
C SER A 331 6.45 -13.05 13.85
N LEU A 332 7.07 -14.23 14.01
CA LEU A 332 7.29 -15.19 12.92
C LEU A 332 6.53 -16.49 13.19
N GLU A 333 5.82 -17.01 12.18
CA GLU A 333 5.33 -18.39 12.19
C GLU A 333 6.35 -19.26 11.45
N ILE A 334 7.05 -20.15 12.18
CA ILE A 334 8.15 -20.97 11.65
C ILE A 334 7.76 -22.46 11.61
N PRO A 335 8.03 -23.17 10.50
CA PRO A 335 8.01 -24.63 10.41
C PRO A 335 8.73 -25.41 11.53
N PRO A 336 8.15 -26.48 12.09
CA PRO A 336 6.79 -26.97 11.97
C PRO A 336 5.96 -26.53 13.17
N GLU A 337 5.67 -25.22 13.15
CA GLU A 337 4.55 -24.55 13.81
C GLU A 337 4.81 -23.95 15.18
N MET A 338 5.88 -23.15 15.25
CA MET A 338 6.10 -22.22 16.35
C MET A 338 5.82 -20.79 15.90
N ALA A 339 4.84 -20.14 16.52
CA ALA A 339 4.74 -18.69 16.54
C ALA A 339 5.83 -18.15 17.50
N MET A 340 6.95 -17.72 16.94
CA MET A 340 8.10 -17.19 17.69
C MET A 340 8.08 -15.67 17.67
N ALA A 341 7.97 -15.08 18.85
CA ALA A 341 8.28 -13.68 19.07
C ALA A 341 9.81 -13.48 19.03
N LEU A 342 10.30 -12.61 18.15
CA LEU A 342 11.69 -12.14 18.13
C LEU A 342 11.69 -10.79 18.82
N GLU A 343 12.42 -10.61 19.92
CA GLU A 343 12.42 -9.35 20.66
C GLU A 343 13.76 -8.62 20.52
N PHE A 344 13.75 -7.29 20.63
CA PHE A 344 14.96 -6.47 20.63
C PHE A 344 14.70 -5.18 21.41
N THR A 345 15.53 -4.85 22.41
CA THR A 345 15.30 -3.71 23.30
C THR A 345 16.45 -2.72 23.32
N TRP A 346 16.13 -1.43 23.21
CA TRP A 346 17.03 -0.32 23.51
C TRP A 346 16.72 0.30 24.85
N GLU A 347 17.77 0.73 25.54
CA GLU A 347 17.73 1.33 26.87
C GLU A 347 18.32 2.75 26.85
N ASN A 348 17.65 3.65 27.58
CA ASN A 348 18.04 5.03 27.94
C ASN A 348 18.55 5.87 26.75
N ARG A 349 17.81 5.83 25.62
CA ARG A 349 18.17 6.50 24.36
C ARG A 349 16.98 7.21 23.73
N GLY A 350 17.18 8.49 23.44
CA GLY A 350 16.19 9.32 22.76
C GLY A 350 15.06 9.79 23.68
N TRP A 351 14.13 10.50 23.07
CA TRP A 351 13.00 11.17 23.71
C TRP A 351 11.95 11.50 22.63
N THR A 352 10.73 11.87 23.01
CA THR A 352 9.74 12.45 22.07
C THR A 352 9.09 13.71 22.65
N LEU A 353 8.64 14.59 21.76
CA LEU A 353 7.60 15.56 22.10
C LEU A 353 6.22 14.88 22.10
N LEU A 354 5.29 15.44 22.85
CA LEU A 354 3.88 15.04 22.94
C LEU A 354 3.03 16.29 23.14
N GLY A 355 1.93 16.42 22.41
CA GLY A 355 0.99 17.54 22.49
C GLY A 355 0.93 18.39 21.21
N LEU A 356 0.09 19.43 21.24
CA LEU A 356 -0.15 20.31 20.10
C LEU A 356 0.61 21.62 20.28
N PRO A 357 1.55 21.99 19.39
CA PRO A 357 2.25 23.26 19.48
C PRO A 357 1.32 24.42 19.10
N ALA A 358 1.20 25.40 20.00
CA ALA A 358 0.63 26.72 19.72
C ALA A 358 1.55 27.57 18.82
N GLY A 359 2.85 27.30 18.81
CA GLY A 359 3.81 27.90 17.89
C GLY A 359 4.50 29.19 18.39
N ALA A 360 4.12 29.67 19.58
CA ALA A 360 4.74 30.84 20.23
C ALA A 360 5.87 30.48 21.22
N GLY A 361 6.03 29.19 21.54
CA GLY A 361 6.99 28.69 22.52
C GLY A 361 8.46 28.82 22.14
N LEU A 362 9.29 28.95 23.16
CA LEU A 362 10.75 28.99 23.11
C LEU A 362 11.32 27.68 23.69
N PRO A 363 11.71 26.72 22.83
CA PRO A 363 12.29 25.43 23.24
C PRO A 363 13.77 25.58 23.58
N ASP A 364 14.06 26.09 24.77
CA ASP A 364 15.39 26.06 25.38
C ASP A 364 15.49 24.89 26.37
N SER A 365 16.67 24.27 26.49
CA SER A 365 16.93 23.15 27.40
C SER A 365 18.38 23.16 27.90
N PRO A 366 18.62 23.29 29.21
CA PRO A 366 19.94 23.09 29.80
C PRO A 366 20.32 21.61 29.95
N LEU A 367 19.44 20.67 29.61
CA LEU A 367 19.67 19.22 29.71
C LEU A 367 20.08 18.63 28.35
N ASP A 368 21.21 17.92 28.31
CA ASP A 368 21.71 17.21 27.12
C ASP A 368 20.70 16.19 26.56
N SER A 369 19.83 15.62 27.40
CA SER A 369 18.77 14.69 26.98
C SER A 369 17.79 15.25 25.96
N TYR A 370 17.72 16.58 25.80
CA TYR A 370 16.79 17.28 24.91
C TYR A 370 17.50 18.21 23.90
N LYS A 371 18.77 17.92 23.57
CA LYS A 371 19.68 18.78 22.78
C LYS A 371 19.16 19.25 21.41
N ASP A 372 18.20 18.55 20.81
CA ASP A 372 17.58 18.85 19.52
C ASP A 372 16.15 19.43 19.62
N ALA A 373 15.70 19.85 20.82
CA ALA A 373 14.34 20.33 21.06
C ALA A 373 13.89 21.46 20.12
N ALA A 374 14.77 22.43 19.86
CA ALA A 374 14.49 23.53 18.94
C ALA A 374 14.34 23.12 17.48
N GLU A 375 14.80 21.93 17.08
CA GLU A 375 14.48 21.33 15.78
C GLU A 375 13.13 20.62 15.83
N ARG A 376 12.93 19.72 16.81
CA ARG A 376 11.70 18.93 16.91
C ARG A 376 10.44 19.79 17.06
N TYR A 377 10.52 20.87 17.83
CA TYR A 377 9.40 21.80 18.00
C TYR A 377 9.10 22.59 16.71
N ARG A 378 10.11 23.04 15.96
CA ARG A 378 9.90 23.63 14.62
C ARG A 378 9.26 22.62 13.66
N TRP A 379 9.69 21.37 13.70
CA TRP A 379 9.09 20.28 12.92
C TRP A 379 7.64 20.01 13.34
N ALA A 380 7.32 20.04 14.64
CA ALA A 380 5.96 19.87 15.17
C ALA A 380 4.99 20.93 14.62
N ILE A 381 5.42 22.21 14.56
CA ILE A 381 4.65 23.31 13.99
C ILE A 381 4.37 23.10 12.50
N GLU A 382 5.38 22.66 11.73
CA GLU A 382 5.23 22.40 10.30
C GLU A 382 4.38 21.15 10.04
N HIS A 383 4.53 20.08 10.82
CA HIS A 383 3.66 18.90 10.74
C HIS A 383 2.20 19.25 11.01
N LEU A 384 1.90 20.00 12.08
CA LEU A 384 0.55 20.50 12.35
C LEU A 384 0.02 21.43 11.24
N ARG A 385 0.90 22.18 10.55
CA ARG A 385 0.54 22.99 9.37
C ARG A 385 0.22 22.14 8.14
N GLN A 386 0.92 21.01 7.94
CA GLN A 386 0.67 20.06 6.87
C GLN A 386 -0.64 19.30 7.09
N ILE A 387 -0.90 18.82 8.31
CA ILE A 387 -2.21 18.26 8.71
C ILE A 387 -3.33 19.28 8.41
N LYS A 388 -3.18 20.52 8.88
CA LYS A 388 -4.17 21.61 8.67
C LYS A 388 -4.33 22.04 7.21
N ARG A 389 -3.53 21.53 6.26
CA ARG A 389 -3.76 21.67 4.81
C ARG A 389 -4.63 20.52 4.29
N ILE A 390 -4.35 19.29 4.71
CA ILE A 390 -5.14 18.10 4.37
C ILE A 390 -6.56 18.22 4.94
N ASP A 391 -6.69 18.70 6.19
CA ASP A 391 -7.96 19.03 6.88
C ASP A 391 -8.93 19.90 6.02
N GLN A 392 -8.42 20.71 5.08
CA GLN A 392 -9.23 21.63 4.26
C GLN A 392 -9.95 20.92 3.10
N VAL A 393 -9.54 19.70 2.78
CA VAL A 393 -10.04 18.92 1.63
C VAL A 393 -11.09 17.89 2.07
N PHE A 394 -11.11 17.54 3.36
CA PHE A 394 -11.81 16.37 3.89
C PHE A 394 -12.80 16.70 5.02
N ARG A 395 -13.50 15.67 5.50
CA ARG A 395 -14.47 15.79 6.60
C ARG A 395 -13.83 15.29 7.90
N VAL A 396 -12.94 16.13 8.42
CA VAL A 396 -12.19 15.94 9.67
C VAL A 396 -13.07 15.42 10.81
N GLN A 397 -12.58 14.39 11.49
CA GLN A 397 -13.15 13.80 12.70
C GLN A 397 -12.14 13.90 13.85
N GLY A 398 -12.56 14.49 14.97
CA GLY A 398 -11.74 14.63 16.18
C GLY A 398 -10.59 15.65 16.07
N GLU A 399 -9.72 15.63 17.07
CA GLU A 399 -8.57 16.54 17.20
C GLU A 399 -7.31 15.97 16.53
N PRO A 400 -6.40 16.81 15.97
CA PRO A 400 -5.19 16.35 15.29
C PRO A 400 -4.13 15.82 16.26
N ARG A 401 -4.36 15.82 17.57
CA ARG A 401 -3.37 15.49 18.60
C ARG A 401 -2.74 14.11 18.37
N VAL A 402 -3.52 13.04 18.22
CA VAL A 402 -3.00 11.68 18.01
C VAL A 402 -2.10 11.61 16.76
N LEU A 403 -2.43 12.39 15.73
CA LEU A 403 -1.70 12.44 14.46
C LEU A 403 -0.39 13.24 14.54
N VAL A 404 -0.35 14.26 15.41
CA VAL A 404 0.89 14.97 15.77
C VAL A 404 1.76 14.11 16.67
N ASP A 405 1.18 13.51 17.72
CA ASP A 405 1.87 12.65 18.69
C ASP A 405 2.53 11.44 18.00
N LEU A 406 1.83 10.76 17.08
CA LEU A 406 2.40 9.67 16.26
C LEU A 406 3.52 10.15 15.33
N GLY A 407 3.41 11.34 14.74
CA GLY A 407 4.46 11.89 13.89
C GLY A 407 5.73 12.25 14.66
N LEU A 408 5.57 12.83 15.85
CA LEU A 408 6.68 13.16 16.75
C LEU A 408 7.36 11.89 17.27
N TYR A 409 6.58 10.88 17.65
CA TYR A 409 7.06 9.58 18.08
C TYR A 409 7.76 8.81 16.94
N THR A 410 7.20 8.82 15.72
CA THR A 410 7.85 8.19 14.54
C THR A 410 9.17 8.89 14.20
N ARG A 411 9.23 10.24 14.26
CA ARG A 411 10.49 10.98 14.12
C ARG A 411 11.48 10.60 15.23
N ALA A 412 11.02 10.47 16.46
CA ALA A 412 11.86 10.08 17.59
C ALA A 412 12.46 8.68 17.41
N LEU A 413 11.66 7.68 17.05
CA LEU A 413 12.13 6.33 16.70
C LEU A 413 13.16 6.38 15.57
N LYS A 414 12.86 7.09 14.48
CA LYS A 414 13.79 7.26 13.35
C LYS A 414 15.12 7.89 13.79
N GLN A 415 15.11 8.88 14.68
CA GLN A 415 16.34 9.49 15.17
C GLN A 415 17.16 8.53 16.04
N VAL A 416 16.55 7.64 16.82
CA VAL A 416 17.29 6.60 17.58
C VAL A 416 17.84 5.53 16.63
N LEU A 417 17.07 5.11 15.62
CA LEU A 417 17.50 4.23 14.52
C LEU A 417 18.68 4.80 13.72
N GLN A 418 18.68 6.10 13.43
CA GLN A 418 19.80 6.76 12.73
C GLN A 418 21.01 7.05 13.63
N GLN A 419 20.87 6.87 14.95
CA GLN A 419 21.94 6.94 15.95
C GLN A 419 22.33 5.53 16.46
N SER A 420 22.08 4.51 15.64
CA SER A 420 22.23 3.10 15.99
C SER A 420 23.66 2.70 16.35
N GLN A 421 23.75 1.67 17.18
CA GLN A 421 25.00 0.92 17.39
C GLN A 421 25.19 -0.07 16.22
N PRO A 422 26.42 -0.55 15.94
CA PRO A 422 26.69 -1.51 14.86
C PRO A 422 26.03 -2.90 14.99
N ASN A 423 25.08 -3.09 15.93
CA ASN A 423 24.53 -4.38 16.35
C ASN A 423 22.98 -4.41 16.37
N ALA A 424 22.27 -3.45 15.77
CA ALA A 424 20.81 -3.53 15.67
C ALA A 424 20.40 -4.50 14.54
N PRO A 425 19.47 -5.45 14.76
CA PRO A 425 19.04 -6.37 13.72
C PRO A 425 18.04 -5.69 12.79
N SER A 426 18.13 -5.91 11.48
CA SER A 426 17.49 -5.00 10.50
C SER A 426 15.96 -5.05 10.50
N TRP A 427 15.34 -6.14 10.94
CA TRP A 427 13.88 -6.21 11.14
C TRP A 427 13.37 -5.21 12.21
N ALA A 428 14.22 -4.78 13.14
CA ALA A 428 13.89 -3.72 14.09
C ALA A 428 13.90 -2.34 13.40
N GLU A 429 14.64 -2.18 12.28
CA GLU A 429 14.50 -1.02 11.41
C GLU A 429 13.22 -1.11 10.55
N GLU A 430 12.84 -2.31 10.10
CA GLU A 430 11.55 -2.56 9.43
C GLU A 430 10.34 -2.22 10.34
N HIS A 431 10.51 -2.26 11.68
CA HIS A 431 9.51 -1.80 12.64
C HIS A 431 9.27 -0.28 12.62
N LEU A 432 10.16 0.55 12.08
CA LEU A 432 9.83 1.95 11.81
C LEU A 432 8.65 2.04 10.82
N GLY A 433 8.52 1.06 9.93
CA GLY A 433 7.35 0.88 9.08
C GLY A 433 6.05 0.74 9.88
N LEU A 434 6.04 0.02 11.01
CA LEU A 434 4.84 -0.11 11.87
C LEU A 434 4.39 1.24 12.46
N ALA A 435 5.34 2.11 12.82
CA ALA A 435 5.05 3.46 13.29
C ALA A 435 4.48 4.36 12.17
N TYR A 436 5.08 4.33 10.96
CA TYR A 436 4.51 5.01 9.79
C TYR A 436 3.12 4.51 9.42
N ARG A 437 2.89 3.19 9.45
CA ARG A 437 1.58 2.59 9.17
C ARG A 437 0.52 3.02 10.19
N ALA A 438 0.86 3.13 11.48
CA ALA A 438 -0.02 3.67 12.51
C ALA A 438 -0.32 5.17 12.31
N TRP A 439 0.69 5.96 11.93
CA TRP A 439 0.55 7.37 11.59
C TRP A 439 -0.37 7.58 10.36
N GLN A 440 -0.27 6.70 9.36
CA GLN A 440 -1.13 6.71 8.18
C GLN A 440 -2.56 6.25 8.47
N ALA A 441 -2.75 5.24 9.32
CA ALA A 441 -4.06 4.84 9.81
C ALA A 441 -4.73 5.98 10.61
N ALA A 442 -3.96 6.70 11.46
CA ALA A 442 -4.44 7.87 12.19
C ALA A 442 -4.97 8.98 11.26
N LEU A 443 -4.23 9.32 10.19
CA LEU A 443 -4.68 10.31 9.21
C LEU A 443 -5.94 9.82 8.51
N CYS A 444 -5.91 8.58 8.06
CA CYS A 444 -6.98 8.03 7.24
C CYS A 444 -8.30 7.86 8.02
N GLN A 445 -8.24 7.62 9.33
CA GLN A 445 -9.40 7.67 10.23
C GLN A 445 -9.85 9.11 10.50
N ARG A 446 -8.92 10.05 10.74
CA ARG A 446 -9.22 11.48 10.94
C ARG A 446 -9.99 12.07 9.76
N GLU A 447 -9.56 11.82 8.53
CA GLU A 447 -10.21 12.36 7.33
C GLU A 447 -11.50 11.62 6.94
N GLY A 448 -11.87 10.57 7.69
CA GLY A 448 -13.08 9.78 7.47
C GLY A 448 -13.05 8.87 6.23
N GLY A 449 -11.88 8.66 5.64
CA GLY A 449 -11.72 7.81 4.45
C GLY A 449 -11.51 6.32 4.78
N CYS A 450 -10.80 6.01 5.87
CA CYS A 450 -10.55 4.62 6.28
C CYS A 450 -11.72 3.98 7.01
N GLN A 451 -11.74 2.65 6.93
CA GLN A 451 -12.60 1.77 7.72
C GLN A 451 -11.79 0.91 8.72
N GLY A 452 -10.47 0.79 8.53
CA GLY A 452 -9.57 0.29 9.56
C GLY A 452 -9.54 1.26 10.73
N THR A 453 -9.84 0.78 11.93
CA THR A 453 -9.82 1.57 13.16
C THR A 453 -8.42 1.59 13.77
N LEU A 454 -7.88 2.77 14.04
CA LEU A 454 -6.78 2.92 14.98
C LEU A 454 -7.33 2.73 16.40
N GLY A 455 -6.94 1.64 17.05
CA GLY A 455 -7.31 1.33 18.43
C GLY A 455 -6.51 2.18 19.41
N VAL A 456 -6.85 3.46 19.55
CA VAL A 456 -6.23 4.35 20.55
C VAL A 456 -6.81 4.02 21.92
N THR A 457 -5.98 3.50 22.83
CA THR A 457 -6.41 3.11 24.18
C THR A 457 -5.56 3.77 25.26
N SER A 458 -6.20 4.39 26.26
CA SER A 458 -5.52 5.03 27.38
C SER A 458 -5.56 4.15 28.63
N GLY A 459 -4.39 3.79 29.17
CA GLY A 459 -4.24 3.08 30.44
C GLY A 459 -4.39 1.55 30.38
N HIS A 460 -4.59 0.94 31.56
CA HIS A 460 -4.74 -0.50 31.74
C HIS A 460 -6.14 -0.99 31.34
N ILE A 461 -6.35 -1.19 30.05
CA ILE A 461 -7.49 -1.94 29.53
C ILE A 461 -7.29 -3.45 29.77
N PRO A 462 -8.27 -4.18 30.32
CA PRO A 462 -8.20 -5.63 30.52
C PRO A 462 -8.32 -6.40 29.20
N LEU A 463 -7.70 -7.59 29.15
CA LEU A 463 -7.51 -8.44 27.97
C LEU A 463 -8.76 -8.65 27.09
N VAL A 464 -9.95 -8.69 27.69
CA VAL A 464 -11.23 -8.91 26.98
C VAL A 464 -11.54 -7.80 25.97
N GLN A 465 -11.23 -6.53 26.28
CA GLN A 465 -11.42 -5.43 25.32
C GLN A 465 -10.35 -5.43 24.23
N TRP A 466 -9.11 -5.84 24.56
CA TRP A 466 -8.01 -5.99 23.60
C TRP A 466 -8.32 -7.01 22.48
N VAL A 467 -8.94 -8.14 22.84
CA VAL A 467 -9.43 -9.12 21.84
C VAL A 467 -10.53 -8.52 20.97
N SER A 468 -11.42 -7.69 21.53
CA SER A 468 -12.53 -7.10 20.76
C SER A 468 -12.07 -6.09 19.69
N SER A 469 -11.03 -5.29 19.95
CA SER A 469 -10.45 -4.39 18.94
C SER A 469 -9.76 -5.16 17.81
N ARG A 470 -9.02 -6.24 18.12
CA ARG A 470 -8.45 -7.15 17.10
C ARG A 470 -9.52 -7.86 16.25
N LEU A 471 -10.72 -8.11 16.77
CA LEU A 471 -11.82 -8.69 15.99
C LEU A 471 -12.49 -7.67 15.05
N LEU A 472 -12.70 -6.42 15.47
CA LEU A 472 -13.22 -5.37 14.56
C LEU A 472 -12.23 -5.01 13.45
N ALA A 473 -10.92 -5.08 13.73
CA ALA A 473 -9.84 -4.89 12.76
C ALA A 473 -9.90 -5.84 11.53
N LEU A 474 -10.60 -6.96 11.64
CA LEU A 474 -10.67 -8.02 10.62
C LEU A 474 -11.98 -8.02 9.81
N LEU A 475 -12.91 -7.10 10.09
CA LEU A 475 -14.20 -7.05 9.38
C LEU A 475 -14.06 -6.54 7.94
N PRO A 476 -14.74 -7.15 6.96
CA PRO A 476 -14.64 -6.75 5.56
C PRO A 476 -15.20 -5.33 5.35
N THR A 477 -14.37 -4.47 4.78
CA THR A 477 -14.68 -3.07 4.50
C THR A 477 -15.68 -2.94 3.34
N ARG A 478 -16.40 -1.81 3.27
CA ARG A 478 -17.12 -1.43 2.04
C ARG A 478 -16.13 -1.36 0.89
N ASN A 479 -16.30 -2.27 -0.08
CA ASN A 479 -15.59 -2.27 -1.35
C ASN A 479 -15.67 -0.90 -2.01
N LYS A 480 -14.54 -0.19 -2.06
CA LYS A 480 -14.32 0.91 -2.98
C LYS A 480 -13.47 0.40 -4.14
N GLU A 481 -13.93 0.65 -5.36
CA GLU A 481 -13.14 0.43 -6.57
C GLU A 481 -12.22 1.63 -6.79
N LEU A 482 -11.02 1.40 -7.33
CA LEU A 482 -10.13 2.48 -7.79
C LEU A 482 -10.79 3.27 -8.94
N ASP A 483 -11.12 4.55 -8.71
CA ASP A 483 -11.66 5.45 -9.72
C ASP A 483 -11.25 6.92 -9.47
N GLY A 484 -11.07 7.68 -10.55
CA GLY A 484 -10.86 9.13 -10.52
C GLY A 484 -9.44 9.64 -10.24
N GLY A 485 -9.12 10.79 -10.84
CA GLY A 485 -7.88 11.54 -10.58
C GLY A 485 -6.71 11.27 -11.52
N VAL A 486 -5.62 12.02 -11.33
CA VAL A 486 -4.41 12.03 -12.16
C VAL A 486 -3.16 12.34 -11.34
N ALA A 487 -1.98 12.04 -11.90
CA ALA A 487 -0.69 12.43 -11.34
C ALA A 487 -0.26 13.82 -11.86
N ALA A 488 0.13 14.72 -10.97
CA ALA A 488 0.61 16.08 -11.26
C ALA A 488 2.11 16.24 -10.92
N PRO A 489 2.92 16.89 -11.78
CA PRO A 489 4.38 16.95 -11.66
C PRO A 489 4.93 17.93 -10.59
N GLY A 490 6.01 17.50 -9.94
CA GLY A 490 7.11 18.32 -9.42
C GLY A 490 8.44 17.94 -10.10
N ASN A 491 9.57 17.95 -9.36
CA ASN A 491 10.94 17.97 -9.94
C ASN A 491 12.04 17.62 -8.90
N THR A 492 12.75 16.47 -9.02
CA THR A 492 13.78 15.95 -8.06
C THR A 492 14.68 14.80 -8.61
N SER A 493 15.47 14.09 -7.78
CA SER A 493 16.28 12.90 -8.16
C SER A 493 16.80 11.99 -6.98
N ASN A 494 16.61 10.63 -7.02
CA ASN A 494 17.35 9.51 -6.32
C ASN A 494 17.09 9.14 -4.82
N GLN A 495 17.39 7.93 -4.23
CA GLN A 495 17.36 6.47 -4.61
C GLN A 495 17.80 5.49 -3.44
N ARG A 496 17.25 4.23 -3.32
CA ARG A 496 17.79 2.97 -2.61
C ARG A 496 17.71 2.83 -1.05
N LEU A 497 17.86 1.67 -0.33
CA LEU A 497 17.64 0.17 -0.51
C LEU A 497 17.77 -0.69 0.83
N ALA A 498 17.02 -1.83 0.94
CA ALA A 498 17.34 -3.21 1.46
C ALA A 498 17.53 -3.69 2.97
N GLN A 499 16.79 -4.78 3.38
CA GLN A 499 17.13 -6.05 4.17
C GLN A 499 17.14 -6.27 5.76
N SER A 500 16.18 -7.05 6.38
CA SER A 500 16.27 -8.44 7.08
C SER A 500 16.34 -8.81 8.65
N ASN A 501 15.68 -9.93 9.09
CA ASN A 501 16.01 -11.12 10.03
C ASN A 501 16.22 -11.23 11.63
N THR A 502 15.47 -12.13 12.36
CA THR A 502 15.74 -13.00 13.63
C THR A 502 15.92 -12.43 15.09
N GLY A 503 15.71 -13.08 16.29
CA GLY A 503 15.09 -14.37 16.83
C GLY A 503 15.08 -14.63 18.41
N ASN A 504 14.73 -15.87 18.90
CA ASN A 504 14.60 -16.60 20.25
C ASN A 504 14.64 -15.99 21.72
N ASP A 505 14.23 -16.83 22.74
CA ASP A 505 15.11 -17.35 23.86
C ASP A 505 14.65 -18.70 24.54
N LYS A 506 15.30 -19.20 25.63
CA LYS A 506 15.41 -20.63 26.10
C LYS A 506 14.64 -21.11 27.38
N LYS A 507 14.60 -22.44 27.63
CA LYS A 507 13.82 -23.18 28.68
C LYS A 507 14.53 -24.40 29.35
N ASP A 508 13.90 -25.00 30.38
CA ASP A 508 14.28 -26.25 31.12
C ASP A 508 14.29 -27.52 30.24
N ALA A 509 15.13 -28.51 30.54
CA ALA A 509 15.31 -29.71 29.71
C ALA A 509 14.11 -30.67 29.66
N CYS A 510 13.55 -31.12 30.79
CA CYS A 510 12.40 -32.05 30.75
C CYS A 510 11.16 -31.34 30.17
N GLN A 511 10.94 -30.07 30.54
CA GLN A 511 9.82 -29.30 30.02
C GLN A 511 9.99 -28.97 28.52
N THR A 512 11.19 -28.61 28.06
CA THR A 512 11.43 -28.33 26.63
C THR A 512 11.14 -29.55 25.78
N ILE A 513 11.62 -30.75 26.16
CA ILE A 513 11.32 -31.96 25.37
C ILE A 513 9.82 -32.27 25.38
N LYS A 514 9.09 -31.99 26.47
CA LYS A 514 7.63 -32.15 26.52
C LYS A 514 6.90 -31.13 25.63
N ASP A 515 7.30 -29.87 25.67
CA ASP A 515 6.76 -28.80 24.81
C ASP A 515 6.99 -29.15 23.33
N GLU A 516 8.22 -29.47 22.95
CA GLU A 516 8.64 -29.87 21.59
C GLU A 516 7.99 -31.17 21.09
N LEU A 517 7.75 -32.14 21.99
CA LEU A 517 7.05 -33.38 21.67
C LEU A 517 5.57 -33.15 21.40
N LEU A 518 4.94 -32.24 22.16
CA LEU A 518 3.54 -31.89 22.00
C LEU A 518 3.32 -31.07 20.71
N LEU A 519 4.25 -30.17 20.37
CA LEU A 519 4.30 -29.44 19.09
C LEU A 519 4.31 -30.39 17.87
N GLU A 520 5.32 -31.27 17.78
CA GLU A 520 5.42 -32.19 16.64
C GLU A 520 4.27 -33.20 16.56
N GLN A 521 3.69 -33.59 17.70
CA GLN A 521 2.51 -34.45 17.70
C GLN A 521 1.29 -33.75 17.11
N LEU A 522 1.18 -32.43 17.25
CA LEU A 522 0.16 -31.66 16.54
C LEU A 522 0.51 -31.52 15.05
N ALA A 523 1.76 -31.26 14.66
CA ALA A 523 2.17 -31.15 13.25
C ALA A 523 1.96 -32.47 12.47
N LEU A 524 2.35 -33.59 13.09
CA LEU A 524 2.08 -34.93 12.58
C LEU A 524 0.57 -35.17 12.36
N ASN A 525 -0.29 -34.67 13.25
CA ASN A 525 -1.73 -34.80 13.11
C ASN A 525 -2.31 -33.83 12.06
N ALA A 526 -1.69 -32.67 11.84
CA ALA A 526 -2.07 -31.71 10.81
C ALA A 526 -1.83 -32.26 9.40
N TYR A 527 -0.61 -32.69 9.08
CA TYR A 527 -0.28 -33.27 7.77
C TYR A 527 -1.03 -34.58 7.47
N ARG A 528 -1.45 -35.32 8.53
CA ARG A 528 -2.30 -36.53 8.43
C ARG A 528 -3.77 -36.24 8.15
N ASN A 529 -4.25 -35.02 8.34
CA ASN A 529 -5.67 -34.71 8.22
C ASN A 529 -6.10 -34.81 6.74
N PRO A 530 -6.96 -35.77 6.36
CA PRO A 530 -7.30 -36.01 4.96
C PRO A 530 -8.12 -34.87 4.36
N ASP A 531 -8.90 -34.13 5.17
CA ASP A 531 -9.70 -33.01 4.69
C ASP A 531 -8.82 -31.77 4.45
N LEU A 532 -7.80 -31.57 5.29
CA LEU A 532 -6.78 -30.52 5.14
C LEU A 532 -5.99 -30.71 3.84
N LEU A 533 -5.56 -31.95 3.56
CA LEU A 533 -4.90 -32.32 2.32
C LEU A 533 -5.86 -32.25 1.11
N LYS A 534 -7.05 -32.84 1.20
CA LYS A 534 -8.04 -32.83 0.10
C LYS A 534 -8.40 -31.41 -0.30
N TYR A 535 -8.54 -30.49 0.66
CA TYR A 535 -8.84 -29.08 0.37
C TYR A 535 -7.71 -28.39 -0.41
N ALA A 536 -6.44 -28.65 -0.07
CA ALA A 536 -5.30 -28.14 -0.81
C ALA A 536 -5.23 -28.70 -2.24
N THR A 537 -5.48 -30.01 -2.41
CA THR A 537 -5.59 -30.67 -3.72
C THR A 537 -6.76 -30.13 -4.55
N ASP A 538 -7.97 -30.03 -3.96
CA ASP A 538 -9.19 -29.53 -4.62
C ASP A 538 -9.03 -28.09 -5.15
N ARG A 539 -8.16 -27.30 -4.52
CA ARG A 539 -7.81 -25.93 -4.95
C ARG A 539 -6.52 -25.82 -5.74
N ASN A 540 -5.82 -26.94 -5.98
CA ASN A 540 -4.58 -26.99 -6.75
C ASN A 540 -3.51 -26.01 -6.21
N LEU A 541 -3.35 -25.98 -4.89
CA LEU A 541 -2.23 -25.30 -4.23
C LEU A 541 -0.91 -26.00 -4.56
N ASP A 542 0.20 -25.27 -4.55
CA ASP A 542 1.53 -25.90 -4.57
C ASP A 542 1.88 -26.44 -3.17
N ASP A 543 3.05 -27.08 -3.07
CA ASP A 543 3.52 -27.60 -1.79
C ASP A 543 3.81 -26.49 -0.79
N THR A 544 4.30 -25.32 -1.20
CA THR A 544 4.60 -24.19 -0.31
C THR A 544 3.33 -23.54 0.26
N ASP A 545 2.28 -23.38 -0.54
CA ASP A 545 0.97 -22.87 -0.10
C ASP A 545 0.27 -23.87 0.85
N TYR A 546 0.36 -25.18 0.58
CA TYR A 546 -0.11 -26.20 1.53
C TYR A 546 0.74 -26.22 2.79
N ASP A 547 2.06 -26.04 2.68
CA ASP A 547 2.99 -26.00 3.80
C ASP A 547 2.64 -24.85 4.74
N VAL A 548 2.57 -23.61 4.26
CA VAL A 548 2.22 -22.42 5.06
C VAL A 548 0.85 -22.57 5.75
N ALA A 549 -0.12 -23.21 5.09
CA ALA A 549 -1.46 -23.37 5.64
C ALA A 549 -1.62 -24.55 6.60
N VAL A 550 -0.84 -25.62 6.43
CA VAL A 550 -0.57 -26.54 7.55
C VAL A 550 0.10 -25.75 8.65
N LYS A 551 1.10 -24.91 8.36
CA LYS A 551 1.88 -24.14 9.33
C LYS A 551 1.10 -23.09 10.16
N ASN A 552 -0.16 -22.86 9.81
CA ASN A 552 -1.13 -22.04 10.54
C ASN A 552 -2.09 -22.86 11.42
N TYR A 553 -2.04 -24.20 11.37
CA TYR A 553 -3.01 -25.11 11.98
C TYR A 553 -2.63 -25.45 13.43
N VAL A 554 -1.46 -26.03 13.65
CA VAL A 554 -0.91 -26.32 14.98
C VAL A 554 -0.64 -25.04 15.72
N ALA A 555 -0.15 -23.97 15.08
CA ALA A 555 -0.03 -22.67 15.74
C ALA A 555 -1.34 -22.29 16.46
N ARG A 556 -2.49 -22.55 15.84
CA ARG A 556 -3.83 -22.36 16.44
C ARG A 556 -4.28 -23.47 17.39
N VAL A 557 -3.94 -24.74 17.13
CA VAL A 557 -4.33 -25.85 18.02
C VAL A 557 -3.56 -25.75 19.35
N TRP A 558 -2.25 -25.50 19.28
CA TRP A 558 -1.31 -25.20 20.36
C TRP A 558 -1.83 -24.08 21.26
N ASP A 559 -2.06 -22.88 20.70
CA ASP A 559 -2.62 -21.73 21.43
C ASP A 559 -4.00 -22.02 22.04
N SER A 560 -4.79 -22.94 21.46
CA SER A 560 -6.13 -23.27 21.96
C SER A 560 -6.18 -24.41 22.99
N GLY A 561 -5.11 -25.20 23.14
CA GLY A 561 -5.07 -26.39 23.99
C GLY A 561 -6.10 -27.50 23.62
N ARG A 562 -6.71 -27.44 22.43
CA ARG A 562 -7.75 -28.40 21.98
C ARG A 562 -7.14 -29.60 21.26
N THR A 563 -7.95 -30.64 21.06
CA THR A 563 -7.60 -31.80 20.21
C THR A 563 -8.07 -31.60 18.75
N PRO A 564 -7.24 -31.95 17.74
CA PRO A 564 -7.56 -31.80 16.30
C PRO A 564 -8.96 -32.24 15.83
N SER A 565 -9.47 -33.37 16.34
CA SER A 565 -10.59 -34.13 15.77
C SER A 565 -12.00 -33.56 16.05
N SER A 566 -12.11 -32.34 16.57
CA SER A 566 -13.39 -31.65 16.82
C SER A 566 -13.60 -30.39 15.96
N LEU A 567 -12.69 -30.09 15.03
CA LEU A 567 -12.87 -29.03 14.04
C LEU A 567 -13.71 -29.54 12.86
N THR A 568 -14.47 -28.63 12.24
CA THR A 568 -15.26 -28.91 11.04
C THR A 568 -14.43 -28.72 9.76
N PRO A 569 -14.87 -29.26 8.60
CA PRO A 569 -14.25 -28.94 7.32
C PRO A 569 -14.26 -27.45 6.94
N GLU A 570 -15.10 -26.63 7.59
CA GLU A 570 -15.14 -25.17 7.39
C GLU A 570 -14.07 -24.44 8.22
N ASP A 571 -13.74 -24.90 9.43
CA ASP A 571 -12.62 -24.37 10.24
C ASP A 571 -11.28 -24.50 9.48
N VAL A 572 -11.09 -25.64 8.81
CA VAL A 572 -9.92 -25.95 7.96
C VAL A 572 -9.80 -24.96 6.79
N ALA A 573 -10.91 -24.59 6.16
CA ALA A 573 -10.91 -23.75 4.97
C ALA A 573 -10.37 -22.32 5.22
N ALA A 574 -10.39 -21.86 6.47
CA ALA A 574 -10.07 -20.49 6.87
C ALA A 574 -8.57 -20.19 7.09
N MET A 575 -7.67 -21.17 6.93
CA MET A 575 -6.24 -21.04 7.30
C MET A 575 -5.30 -20.63 6.14
N PHE A 576 -5.87 -20.22 4.99
CA PHE A 576 -5.20 -20.15 3.68
C PHE A 576 -5.27 -18.76 2.98
N THR A 577 -5.33 -17.62 3.71
CA THR A 577 -5.88 -16.36 3.13
C THR A 577 -5.09 -15.05 3.28
N THR A 578 -3.78 -15.06 3.54
CA THR A 578 -2.93 -13.85 3.66
C THR A 578 -1.87 -13.73 2.57
N GLN A 579 -1.45 -12.51 2.24
CA GLN A 579 -0.63 -12.15 1.06
C GLN A 579 0.44 -11.08 1.43
N ARG A 580 1.63 -11.03 0.83
CA ARG A 580 2.26 -12.01 -0.09
C ARG A 580 3.79 -11.85 -0.06
N THR A 581 4.52 -12.96 -0.10
CA THR A 581 5.88 -12.99 -0.63
C THR A 581 5.85 -12.82 -2.15
N GLU A 582 6.51 -11.79 -2.67
CA GLU A 582 7.04 -11.79 -4.04
C GLU A 582 8.54 -11.39 -4.01
N ARG A 583 9.48 -12.30 -3.69
CA ARG A 583 9.28 -13.76 -3.51
C ARG A 583 10.47 -14.42 -2.81
N PHE A 584 10.27 -14.97 -1.61
CA PHE A 584 10.85 -16.29 -1.29
C PHE A 584 9.74 -17.26 -1.73
N PHE A 585 9.81 -17.95 -2.88
CA PHE A 585 10.94 -18.25 -3.77
C PHE A 585 11.19 -17.30 -4.97
N GLY A 586 12.39 -16.72 -5.10
CA GLY A 586 12.83 -16.12 -6.36
C GLY A 586 14.13 -15.29 -6.31
N PRO A 587 15.14 -15.55 -7.16
CA PRO A 587 15.36 -16.78 -7.94
C PRO A 587 15.91 -17.90 -7.04
N ALA A 588 15.66 -19.16 -7.42
CA ALA A 588 15.91 -20.35 -6.61
C ALA A 588 17.29 -20.40 -5.92
N MET A 589 17.29 -20.63 -4.59
CA MET A 589 18.43 -21.27 -3.94
C MET A 589 18.41 -22.73 -4.38
N ALA A 590 19.29 -23.09 -5.31
CA ALA A 590 19.32 -24.42 -5.89
C ALA A 590 19.91 -25.43 -4.90
N PHE A 591 19.31 -26.61 -4.83
CA PHE A 591 19.97 -27.78 -4.24
C PHE A 591 21.13 -28.19 -5.16
N ASP A 592 22.37 -27.93 -4.74
CA ASP A 592 23.53 -28.62 -5.32
C ASP A 592 23.43 -30.12 -4.94
N PRO A 593 23.55 -31.05 -5.90
CA PRO A 593 23.41 -32.49 -5.64
C PRO A 593 24.70 -33.16 -5.13
N HIS A 594 25.72 -32.40 -4.71
CA HIS A 594 27.02 -32.94 -4.30
C HIS A 594 27.47 -32.57 -2.88
N THR A 595 26.82 -31.59 -2.24
CA THR A 595 26.91 -31.40 -0.78
C THR A 595 25.52 -31.48 -0.16
N GLY A 596 25.16 -32.67 0.35
CA GLY A 596 23.93 -32.82 1.12
C GLY A 596 24.03 -32.05 2.44
N SER A 597 22.91 -31.47 2.91
CA SER A 597 22.60 -31.24 4.33
C SER A 597 21.32 -30.44 4.60
N VAL A 598 20.88 -30.55 5.86
CA VAL A 598 19.97 -29.68 6.63
C VAL A 598 20.48 -28.23 6.75
N TYR A 599 19.59 -27.30 7.11
CA TYR A 599 19.80 -25.85 7.28
C TYR A 599 19.31 -25.38 8.67
N PHE A 600 19.93 -24.36 9.28
CA PHE A 600 19.47 -23.73 10.53
C PHE A 600 19.92 -22.27 10.64
N ASN A 601 19.02 -21.37 11.06
CA ASN A 601 19.35 -20.15 11.81
C ASN A 601 18.51 -20.19 13.11
N GLN A 602 19.13 -19.86 14.24
CA GLN A 602 18.45 -19.70 15.54
C GLN A 602 18.97 -18.42 16.21
N SER A 603 18.09 -17.43 16.34
CA SER A 603 18.41 -16.05 16.75
C SER A 603 18.63 -15.82 18.25
N LYS A 604 19.73 -15.28 18.80
CA LYS A 604 19.90 -15.18 20.27
C LYS A 604 20.45 -13.84 20.85
N GLU A 605 19.97 -12.66 20.49
CA GLU A 605 18.98 -12.28 19.48
C GLU A 605 19.66 -12.01 18.10
N GLY A 606 20.93 -12.42 17.99
CA GLY A 606 21.69 -12.81 16.79
C GLY A 606 22.39 -14.15 17.08
N GLU A 607 22.91 -14.99 16.18
CA GLU A 607 22.92 -15.19 14.71
C GLU A 607 23.80 -16.48 14.48
N PRO A 608 23.94 -17.14 13.29
CA PRO A 608 23.56 -16.72 11.94
C PRO A 608 22.88 -17.81 11.05
N ASP A 609 22.88 -17.55 9.74
CA ASP A 609 22.53 -18.45 8.61
C ASP A 609 23.16 -19.87 8.60
N TRP A 610 22.66 -20.70 7.67
CA TRP A 610 22.65 -22.17 7.61
C TRP A 610 23.97 -22.97 7.78
N ILE A 611 23.86 -24.10 8.51
CA ILE A 611 24.93 -25.07 8.81
C ILE A 611 24.63 -26.47 8.23
N GLN A 612 25.54 -27.00 7.40
CA GLN A 612 25.40 -28.31 6.76
C GLN A 612 25.72 -29.53 7.68
N ILE A 613 24.73 -30.34 8.09
CA ILE A 613 24.85 -31.47 9.05
C ILE A 613 25.07 -32.90 8.46
N LEU A 614 24.52 -33.26 7.28
CA LEU A 614 24.44 -34.64 6.73
C LEU A 614 24.70 -34.70 5.21
N ASP A 615 25.61 -35.53 4.71
CA ASP A 615 25.95 -35.64 3.28
C ASP A 615 24.82 -36.25 2.40
N MET A 616 25.03 -36.29 1.07
CA MET A 616 24.08 -36.84 0.08
C MET A 616 23.78 -38.34 0.28
N ASP A 617 24.66 -39.08 0.95
CA ASP A 617 24.48 -40.49 1.31
C ASP A 617 23.92 -40.64 2.75
N GLY A 618 23.51 -39.54 3.39
CA GLY A 618 22.95 -39.48 4.74
C GLY A 618 23.97 -39.63 5.88
N ARG A 619 25.27 -39.49 5.60
CA ARG A 619 26.36 -39.67 6.57
C ARG A 619 26.69 -38.34 7.29
N PRO A 620 27.16 -38.36 8.54
CA PRO A 620 27.55 -37.15 9.27
C PRO A 620 28.64 -36.34 8.54
N THR A 621 28.45 -35.03 8.38
CA THR A 621 29.51 -34.12 7.90
C THR A 621 30.44 -33.71 9.05
N GLU A 622 31.55 -33.06 8.73
CA GLU A 622 32.46 -32.45 9.71
C GLU A 622 31.80 -31.39 10.61
N ASN A 623 30.67 -30.82 10.18
CA ASN A 623 29.87 -29.87 10.96
C ASN A 623 28.83 -30.55 11.90
N TYR A 624 28.58 -31.87 11.79
CA TYR A 624 27.58 -32.59 12.60
C TYR A 624 27.79 -32.38 14.11
N ALA A 625 29.04 -32.47 14.57
CA ALA A 625 29.38 -32.25 15.98
C ALA A 625 29.14 -30.81 16.46
N LYS A 626 29.23 -29.82 15.55
CA LYS A 626 28.98 -28.40 15.83
C LYS A 626 27.48 -28.12 15.98
N ALA A 627 26.65 -28.68 15.10
CA ALA A 627 25.19 -28.57 15.19
C ALA A 627 24.63 -29.29 16.43
N SER A 628 25.16 -30.48 16.77
CA SER A 628 24.83 -31.16 18.03
C SER A 628 25.14 -30.29 19.25
N LYS A 629 26.33 -29.68 19.28
CA LYS A 629 26.73 -28.77 20.37
C LYS A 629 25.87 -27.51 20.43
N ALA A 630 25.48 -26.94 19.29
CA ALA A 630 24.53 -25.83 19.24
C ALA A 630 23.15 -26.20 19.83
N TYR A 631 22.72 -27.46 19.74
CA TYR A 631 21.54 -27.96 20.44
C TYR A 631 21.79 -28.24 21.94
N GLU A 632 22.96 -28.79 22.33
CA GLU A 632 23.36 -28.91 23.75
C GLU A 632 23.36 -27.54 24.46
N GLU A 633 23.78 -26.50 23.76
CA GLU A 633 23.74 -25.10 24.20
C GLU A 633 22.32 -24.53 24.08
N ASN A 634 21.64 -24.77 22.95
CA ASN A 634 20.20 -24.73 22.67
C ASN A 634 19.31 -24.89 23.92
N TYR A 635 19.27 -26.12 24.42
CA TYR A 635 18.22 -26.61 25.32
C TYR A 635 18.76 -27.29 26.58
N GLY A 636 20.07 -27.14 26.83
CA GLY A 636 20.80 -27.91 27.83
C GLY A 636 21.16 -29.31 27.32
N LYS A 637 22.34 -29.82 27.70
CA LYS A 637 22.99 -31.01 27.13
C LYS A 637 22.09 -32.23 26.89
N GLN A 638 21.14 -32.48 27.79
CA GLN A 638 20.22 -33.62 27.76
C GLN A 638 19.07 -33.46 26.75
N ALA A 639 18.37 -32.32 26.77
CA ALA A 639 17.34 -32.02 25.78
C ALA A 639 17.95 -31.71 24.42
N GLY A 640 19.10 -31.03 24.38
CA GLY A 640 19.88 -30.79 23.16
C GLY A 640 20.16 -32.07 22.39
N ASN A 641 20.80 -33.07 23.01
CA ASN A 641 21.02 -34.37 22.36
C ASN A 641 19.71 -35.05 21.93
N THR A 642 18.65 -34.95 22.73
CA THR A 642 17.35 -35.56 22.40
C THR A 642 16.74 -34.93 21.14
N LEU A 643 16.60 -33.60 21.14
CA LEU A 643 15.96 -32.82 20.08
C LEU A 643 16.82 -32.79 18.81
N PHE A 644 18.15 -32.75 18.94
CA PHE A 644 19.07 -32.83 17.81
C PHE A 644 18.98 -34.17 17.09
N ASN A 645 19.04 -35.29 17.82
CA ASN A 645 18.92 -36.61 17.20
C ASN A 645 17.52 -36.82 16.60
N ALA A 646 16.48 -36.26 17.21
CA ALA A 646 15.12 -36.27 16.67
C ALA A 646 15.04 -35.56 15.30
N HIS A 647 15.55 -34.32 15.23
CA HIS A 647 15.59 -33.54 13.98
C HIS A 647 16.54 -34.13 12.92
N VAL A 648 17.70 -34.69 13.32
CA VAL A 648 18.61 -35.40 12.40
C VAL A 648 17.93 -36.61 11.75
N GLU A 649 17.11 -37.36 12.48
CA GLU A 649 16.42 -38.52 11.93
C GLU A 649 15.14 -38.17 11.15
N HIS A 650 14.49 -37.04 11.49
CA HIS A 650 13.47 -36.37 10.67
C HIS A 650 14.03 -36.04 9.28
N GLU A 651 15.16 -35.35 9.22
CA GLU A 651 15.83 -34.98 7.96
C GLU A 651 16.35 -36.17 7.15
N LYS A 652 16.80 -37.24 7.82
CA LYS A 652 17.10 -38.52 7.15
C LYS A 652 15.88 -39.18 6.52
N VAL A 653 14.65 -38.84 6.91
CA VAL A 653 13.46 -39.26 6.15
C VAL A 653 13.39 -38.48 4.85
N HIS A 654 13.45 -37.14 4.88
CA HIS A 654 13.40 -36.31 3.67
C HIS A 654 14.47 -36.69 2.63
N GLN A 655 15.74 -36.89 3.04
CA GLN A 655 16.80 -37.31 2.11
C GLN A 655 16.55 -38.71 1.50
N ARG A 656 16.02 -39.68 2.26
CA ARG A 656 15.64 -41.00 1.71
C ARG A 656 14.41 -40.93 0.80
N ASN A 657 13.47 -40.06 1.12
CA ASN A 657 12.21 -39.89 0.39
C ASN A 657 12.32 -38.96 -0.83
N ARG A 658 13.44 -38.25 -1.01
CA ARG A 658 13.67 -37.27 -2.09
C ARG A 658 13.34 -37.77 -3.50
N TRP A 659 13.54 -39.06 -3.77
CA TRP A 659 13.24 -39.71 -5.06
C TRP A 659 11.94 -40.53 -5.05
N LYS A 660 11.28 -40.63 -3.89
CA LYS A 660 10.03 -41.36 -3.62
C LYS A 660 8.81 -40.42 -3.69
N TYR A 661 8.97 -39.18 -3.23
CA TYR A 661 7.95 -38.13 -3.21
C TYR A 661 8.52 -36.81 -3.80
N PRO A 662 8.39 -36.56 -5.12
CA PRO A 662 8.84 -35.32 -5.74
C PRO A 662 7.94 -34.14 -5.33
N GLY A 663 8.55 -32.96 -5.11
CA GLY A 663 7.85 -31.74 -4.70
C GLY A 663 6.93 -31.12 -5.77
N GLY A 664 6.28 -30.02 -5.40
CA GLY A 664 5.31 -29.26 -6.20
C GLY A 664 3.85 -29.69 -6.03
N PHE A 665 3.55 -30.67 -5.16
CA PHE A 665 2.19 -31.19 -4.94
C PHE A 665 1.92 -31.52 -3.45
N PRO A 666 0.77 -31.09 -2.88
CA PRO A 666 0.40 -31.32 -1.48
C PRO A 666 0.46 -32.78 -1.00
N GLU A 667 0.07 -33.77 -1.82
CA GLU A 667 0.03 -35.18 -1.38
C GLU A 667 1.43 -35.80 -1.28
N ASN A 668 2.43 -35.21 -1.92
CA ASN A 668 3.82 -35.64 -1.81
C ASN A 668 4.48 -34.99 -0.59
N LEU A 669 4.21 -33.71 -0.35
CA LEU A 669 4.63 -33.04 0.89
C LEU A 669 4.04 -33.73 2.12
N SER A 670 2.71 -33.90 2.19
CA SER A 670 2.02 -34.59 3.31
C SER A 670 2.66 -35.94 3.65
N LYS A 671 2.85 -36.83 2.66
CA LYS A 671 3.46 -38.15 2.91
C LYS A 671 4.90 -38.07 3.42
N ASN A 672 5.66 -37.08 2.95
CA ASN A 672 7.06 -36.88 3.33
C ASN A 672 7.16 -36.41 4.80
N GLU A 673 6.39 -35.38 5.15
CA GLU A 673 6.27 -34.81 6.49
C GLU A 673 5.78 -35.85 7.52
N ILE A 674 4.81 -36.70 7.15
CA ILE A 674 4.26 -37.72 8.06
C ILE A 674 5.31 -38.74 8.50
N GLU A 675 6.10 -39.30 7.56
CA GLU A 675 7.18 -40.23 7.94
C GLU A 675 8.26 -39.50 8.77
N ALA A 676 8.51 -38.21 8.49
CA ALA A 676 9.52 -37.41 9.16
C ALA A 676 9.14 -37.06 10.61
N TYR A 677 7.93 -36.55 10.89
CA TYR A 677 7.49 -36.29 12.28
C TYR A 677 7.38 -37.56 13.11
N GLN A 678 6.93 -38.68 12.54
CA GLN A 678 6.91 -39.95 13.28
C GLN A 678 8.29 -40.33 13.82
N LYS A 679 9.35 -40.07 13.04
CA LYS A 679 10.71 -40.40 13.42
C LYS A 679 11.26 -39.48 14.53
N SER A 680 10.95 -38.18 14.46
CA SER A 680 11.32 -37.20 15.48
C SER A 680 10.60 -37.48 16.82
N VAL A 681 9.28 -37.71 16.77
CA VAL A 681 8.42 -38.01 17.93
C VAL A 681 8.90 -39.27 18.69
N GLU A 682 9.28 -40.34 17.99
CA GLU A 682 9.85 -41.55 18.64
C GLU A 682 11.08 -41.22 19.51
N ILE A 683 11.98 -40.36 18.99
CA ILE A 683 13.26 -40.06 19.63
C ILE A 683 13.06 -39.11 20.82
N LYS A 684 12.17 -38.12 20.69
CA LYS A 684 11.78 -37.25 21.82
C LYS A 684 11.15 -38.05 22.96
N GLN A 685 10.28 -39.02 22.66
CA GLN A 685 9.74 -39.96 23.67
C GLN A 685 10.82 -40.84 24.31
N GLN A 686 11.81 -41.29 23.52
CA GLN A 686 12.91 -42.11 24.02
C GLN A 686 13.85 -41.31 24.95
N GLY A 687 14.10 -40.04 24.63
CA GLY A 687 14.84 -39.10 25.48
C GLY A 687 14.16 -38.86 26.82
N LEU A 688 12.85 -38.55 26.85
CA LEU A 688 12.11 -38.40 28.12
C LEU A 688 12.29 -39.59 29.07
N LYS A 689 12.25 -40.82 28.53
CA LYS A 689 12.51 -42.04 29.31
C LYS A 689 13.95 -42.17 29.80
N GLN A 690 14.93 -41.82 28.96
CA GLN A 690 16.36 -41.85 29.35
C GLN A 690 16.69 -40.84 30.45
N LEU A 691 15.93 -39.74 30.54
CA LEU A 691 16.09 -38.68 31.54
C LEU A 691 15.29 -38.94 32.82
N GLY A 692 14.44 -39.97 32.85
CA GLY A 692 13.53 -40.21 33.97
C GLY A 692 12.45 -39.14 34.12
N CYS A 693 12.15 -38.36 33.07
CA CYS A 693 11.02 -37.43 33.08
C CYS A 693 9.72 -38.27 33.19
N PRO A 694 8.80 -37.96 34.14
CA PRO A 694 7.55 -38.70 34.33
C PRO A 694 6.51 -38.44 33.24
#